data_AF-A0A1H6ULD5-F1
#
_entry.id   AF-A0A1H6ULD5-F1
#
_cell.length_a   1.000
_cell.length_b   1.000
_cell.length_c   1.000
_cell.angle_alpha   90.00
_cell.angle_beta   90.00
_cell.angle_gamma   90.00
#
_symmetry.space_group_name_H-M   'P 1'
#
loop_
_entity.id
_entity.type
_entity.pdbx_description
1 polymer ?
#
loop_
_entity_poly.entity_id
_entity_poly.type
_entity_poly.pdbx_seq_one_letter_code
_entity_poly.pdbx_strand_id
1 'polypeptide(L)'
;MKPDDSARDGTPRTSTIMEVDLPFPTMVERGRARGGVASSESGRLVADLLHSTLGVRPRTADPKGFDDALKATFVERIVEGRREVVHVPRGLRAHADLGAVTGGQASLFRRASATRAEIVRILDGLVPLRNDLDPDDMDSYRAVVRASVELVVDEMGAAGGPRAALVDSQLAALAGSRDADPAAGPDAVGGQLGALRERFGLIDDHVNTVDDEDVLTAFWTLAEFVADLQRAWTAWREQFAGAPGQGFLGTELIMLSWLMDAAAEQVDELEAVLDSVMISEAERRTVMIDAAENLTLDGLLTWLRSFLGEHGRLTAQETGRDGIVSALAPAAIALVRAFMKLQAHVDDVDAGGATDEGDGRSGSRTPHRLRSGPRQALPVAMHLARVRTVVASLSRMLTDIAATAQRIGRFAQVVLLDATLTPVEGQDGTLKVTCRGLNLQPSYGLAFVSEPTSGDDAEAELAPEMLVHPYRASTSADRDSVTGLFRTRDLDDAGALASIGHVPDQGLLVPAEMLRLAIIDRGTGRTVVAPPPVSWPWSVRADAPNEGDVDADVSWAEEFGEVPCRDDAETYGADDEEDVGDGSVVEIDDSDAAVLATLRADVDRTSSAAEDAKQRVRLASEALASRMADSKKSEAALKRQNLRPDTRARYQEEIAAQVVGSSDNPPLRDLAQELIDAVSALERSLDEAEAARTALAVAEQKTEGK
;
A
#
# COMPACT_ATOMS: atom_id res chain seq x y z
N MET A 1 -50.44 28.47 63.14
CA MET A 1 -50.19 27.05 63.42
C MET A 1 -48.81 26.70 62.88
N LYS A 2 -47.81 26.60 63.76
CA LYS A 2 -46.47 26.09 63.48
C LYS A 2 -46.43 24.62 63.92
N PRO A 3 -45.82 23.70 63.16
CA PRO A 3 -45.22 22.50 63.72
C PRO A 3 -43.69 22.72 63.72
N ASP A 4 -43.07 22.91 64.87
CA ASP A 4 -42.65 21.91 65.86
C ASP A 4 -41.46 21.08 65.36
N ASP A 5 -40.32 21.42 65.93
CA ASP A 5 -38.96 21.12 65.53
C ASP A 5 -38.37 20.29 66.66
N SER A 6 -38.28 18.97 66.47
CA SER A 6 -37.70 18.07 67.45
C SER A 6 -36.82 16.99 66.80
N ALA A 7 -35.52 17.21 66.95
CA ALA A 7 -34.51 16.24 67.37
C ALA A 7 -34.45 14.88 66.64
N ARG A 8 -33.52 14.78 65.68
CA ARG A 8 -32.72 13.56 65.49
C ARG A 8 -31.24 13.91 65.37
N ASP A 9 -30.57 13.72 66.49
CA ASP A 9 -29.12 13.63 66.64
C ASP A 9 -28.62 12.36 65.94
N GLY A 10 -27.91 12.55 64.84
CA GLY A 10 -27.30 11.49 64.02
C GLY A 10 -25.85 11.88 63.76
N THR A 11 -24.98 11.48 64.67
CA THR A 11 -23.53 11.65 64.56
C THR A 11 -23.02 11.02 63.26
N PRO A 12 -22.26 11.73 62.42
CA PRO A 12 -21.58 11.12 61.29
C PRO A 12 -20.46 10.22 61.83
N ARG A 13 -20.49 8.94 61.46
CA ARG A 13 -19.36 8.03 61.68
C ARG A 13 -18.20 8.53 60.82
N THR A 14 -17.27 9.21 61.47
CA THR A 14 -15.94 9.52 60.94
C THR A 14 -15.23 8.21 60.62
N SER A 15 -15.22 7.81 59.35
CA SER A 15 -14.28 6.81 58.87
C SER A 15 -12.88 7.36 59.06
N THR A 16 -12.10 6.72 59.92
CA THR A 16 -10.68 7.01 60.12
C THR A 16 -9.96 6.80 58.79
N ILE A 17 -9.64 7.91 58.11
CA ILE A 17 -8.68 7.93 57.02
C ILE A 17 -7.34 7.55 57.67
N MET A 18 -6.83 6.38 57.33
CA MET A 18 -5.46 6.01 57.63
C MET A 18 -4.59 6.82 56.67
N GLU A 19 -4.17 8.00 57.13
CA GLU A 19 -3.16 8.82 56.47
C GLU A 19 -1.83 8.08 56.62
N VAL A 20 -1.48 7.31 55.58
CA VAL A 20 -0.17 6.66 55.48
C VAL A 20 0.81 7.74 55.04
N ASP A 21 1.30 8.51 56.01
CA ASP A 21 2.52 9.30 55.87
C ASP A 21 3.70 8.33 55.71
N LEU A 22 3.92 7.87 54.49
CA LEU A 22 5.23 7.38 54.07
C LEU A 22 6.04 8.61 53.66
N PRO A 23 7.07 9.02 54.43
CA PRO A 23 7.96 10.07 53.97
C PRO A 23 8.69 9.55 52.74
N PHE A 24 8.33 10.08 51.57
CA PHE A 24 9.20 10.01 50.41
C PHE A 24 10.56 10.61 50.81
N PRO A 25 11.68 9.89 50.67
CA PRO A 25 12.97 10.51 50.87
C PRO A 25 13.17 11.53 49.74
N THR A 26 13.00 12.80 50.09
CA THR A 26 13.42 13.95 49.29
C THR A 26 14.94 13.95 49.21
N MET A 27 15.48 13.20 48.26
CA MET A 27 16.89 13.26 47.89
C MET A 27 17.13 14.51 47.02
N VAL A 28 17.03 15.69 47.63
CA VAL A 28 17.62 16.93 47.10
C VAL A 28 19.01 17.05 47.70
N GLU A 29 19.96 16.24 47.21
CA GLU A 29 21.37 16.53 47.40
C GLU A 29 21.81 17.56 46.36
N ARG A 30 21.87 18.83 46.78
CA ARG A 30 22.78 19.81 46.17
C ARG A 30 24.21 19.43 46.55
N GLY A 31 24.73 18.39 45.92
CA GLY A 31 26.11 17.92 46.04
C GLY A 31 26.85 18.12 44.73
N ARG A 32 27.66 19.17 44.65
CA ARG A 32 28.56 19.45 43.53
C ARG A 32 29.69 18.41 43.56
N ALA A 33 29.57 17.32 42.82
CA ALA A 33 30.66 16.36 42.63
C ALA A 33 30.63 15.74 41.23
N ARG A 34 31.71 15.95 40.46
CA ARG A 34 32.10 15.17 39.29
C ARG A 34 32.34 13.72 39.73
N GLY A 35 31.64 12.77 39.13
CA GLY A 35 31.92 11.33 39.29
C GLY A 35 30.97 10.51 38.43
N GLY A 36 31.51 9.74 37.49
CA GLY A 36 30.74 8.94 36.53
C GLY A 36 29.79 7.96 37.22
N VAL A 37 28.52 8.01 36.83
CA VAL A 37 27.48 7.13 37.34
C VAL A 37 27.36 5.94 36.41
N ALA A 38 27.75 4.77 36.90
CA ALA A 38 27.23 3.50 36.42
C ALA A 38 25.70 3.53 36.59
N SER A 39 24.94 3.57 35.49
CA SER A 39 23.48 3.51 35.57
C SER A 39 23.11 2.14 36.16
N SER A 40 22.48 2.13 37.33
CA SER A 40 21.98 0.90 37.93
C SER A 40 21.00 0.21 36.96
N GLU A 41 21.12 -1.11 36.81
CA GLU A 41 20.23 -1.92 35.96
C GLU A 41 18.76 -1.70 36.32
N SER A 42 18.46 -1.46 37.60
CA SER A 42 17.11 -1.11 38.07
C SER A 42 16.59 0.21 37.49
N GLY A 43 17.47 1.20 37.26
CA GLY A 43 17.08 2.45 36.62
C GLY A 43 16.71 2.27 35.16
N ARG A 44 17.41 1.39 34.44
CA ARG A 44 17.04 0.98 33.06
C ARG A 44 15.72 0.23 33.04
N LEU A 45 15.55 -0.77 33.90
CA LEU A 45 14.32 -1.55 33.97
C LEU A 45 13.09 -0.68 34.31
N VAL A 46 13.21 0.25 35.26
CA VAL A 46 12.11 1.18 35.58
C VAL A 46 11.83 2.13 34.41
N ALA A 47 12.86 2.60 33.70
CA ALA A 47 12.67 3.44 32.53
C ALA A 47 11.98 2.66 31.39
N ASP A 48 12.34 1.39 31.17
CA ASP A 48 11.73 0.54 30.16
C ASP A 48 10.28 0.16 30.53
N LEU A 49 10.00 -0.05 31.83
CA LEU A 49 8.66 -0.32 32.32
C LEU A 49 7.77 0.93 32.25
N LEU A 50 8.29 2.11 32.60
CA LEU A 50 7.58 3.38 32.41
C LEU A 50 7.36 3.66 30.92
N HIS A 51 8.34 3.37 30.07
CA HIS A 51 8.24 3.58 28.64
C HIS A 51 7.21 2.62 28.00
N SER A 52 7.22 1.34 28.36
CA SER A 52 6.22 0.37 27.89
C SER A 52 4.81 0.67 28.39
N THR A 53 4.66 1.19 29.62
CA THR A 53 3.35 1.50 30.19
C THR A 53 2.79 2.84 29.69
N LEU A 54 3.62 3.88 29.61
CA LEU A 54 3.18 5.25 29.27
C LEU A 54 3.34 5.60 27.79
N GLY A 55 4.15 4.85 27.05
CA GLY A 55 4.52 5.14 25.66
C GLY A 55 5.39 6.39 25.50
N VAL A 56 5.95 6.91 26.59
CA VAL A 56 6.75 8.15 26.64
C VAL A 56 7.98 7.88 27.49
N ARG A 57 9.16 8.33 27.03
CA ARG A 57 10.38 8.23 27.84
C ARG A 57 10.43 9.44 28.78
N PRO A 58 10.32 9.26 30.12
CA PRO A 58 10.24 10.39 31.04
C PRO A 58 11.49 11.25 30.93
N ARG A 59 11.35 12.49 30.47
CA ARG A 59 12.42 13.48 30.50
C ARG A 59 12.30 14.26 31.80
N THR A 60 13.38 14.33 32.57
CA THR A 60 13.42 15.14 33.81
C THR A 60 13.12 16.63 33.57
N ALA A 61 13.30 17.10 32.33
CA ALA A 61 13.00 18.46 31.90
C ALA A 61 11.53 18.70 31.49
N ASP A 62 10.70 17.65 31.34
CA ASP A 62 9.32 17.77 30.87
C ASP A 62 8.31 17.04 31.79
N PRO A 63 8.04 17.59 32.98
CA PRO A 63 7.04 17.02 33.88
C PRO A 63 5.62 17.11 33.33
N LYS A 64 5.35 18.04 32.40
CA LYS A 64 4.02 18.22 31.81
C LYS A 64 3.71 17.11 30.81
N GLY A 65 4.65 16.77 29.92
CA GLY A 65 4.49 15.65 29.00
C GLY A 65 4.29 14.32 29.74
N PHE A 66 4.91 14.15 30.90
CA PHE A 66 4.68 12.98 31.76
C PHE A 66 3.26 12.94 32.37
N ASP A 67 2.75 14.07 32.86
CA ASP A 67 1.38 14.17 33.39
C ASP A 67 0.33 13.95 32.29
N ASP A 68 0.55 14.52 31.10
CA ASP A 68 -0.30 14.31 29.93
C ASP A 68 -0.28 12.84 29.51
N ALA A 69 0.88 12.18 29.56
CA ALA A 69 1.01 10.75 29.29
C ALA A 69 0.20 9.91 30.29
N LEU A 70 0.30 10.21 31.59
CA LEU A 70 -0.47 9.52 32.63
C LEU A 70 -1.98 9.69 32.43
N LYS A 71 -2.46 10.92 32.24
CA LYS A 71 -3.89 11.21 32.03
C LYS A 71 -4.47 10.53 30.80
N ALA A 72 -3.67 10.35 29.76
CA ALA A 72 -4.12 9.68 28.55
C ALA A 72 -3.94 8.14 28.59
N THR A 73 -3.14 7.58 29.50
CA THR A 73 -3.02 6.11 29.68
C THR A 73 -4.03 5.58 30.70
N PHE A 74 -4.39 6.41 31.69
CA PHE A 74 -5.24 6.02 32.80
C PHE A 74 -6.54 6.82 32.78
N VAL A 75 -7.66 6.12 32.56
CA VAL A 75 -8.99 6.76 32.58
C VAL A 75 -9.62 6.52 33.93
N GLU A 76 -9.96 7.62 34.60
CA GLU A 76 -10.71 7.58 35.85
C GLU A 76 -12.18 7.24 35.55
N ARG A 77 -12.69 6.18 36.18
CA ARG A 77 -14.11 5.80 36.17
C ARG A 77 -14.64 5.77 37.60
N ILE A 78 -15.81 6.37 37.80
CA ILE A 78 -16.54 6.23 39.05
C ILE A 78 -17.46 5.01 38.91
N VAL A 79 -17.10 3.90 39.54
CA VAL A 79 -17.88 2.66 39.55
C VAL A 79 -18.42 2.50 40.97
N GLU A 80 -19.74 2.51 41.13
CA GLU A 80 -20.42 2.37 42.43
C GLU A 80 -19.97 3.40 43.49
N GLY A 81 -19.69 4.65 43.08
CA GLY A 81 -19.23 5.70 43.99
C GLY A 81 -17.78 5.54 44.46
N ARG A 82 -17.04 4.54 43.96
CA ARG A 82 -15.59 4.40 44.13
C ARG A 82 -14.87 4.88 42.87
N ARG A 83 -13.79 5.63 43.06
CA ARG A 83 -12.92 6.12 42.00
C ARG A 83 -11.97 4.98 41.62
N GLU A 84 -12.22 4.35 40.48
CA GLU A 84 -11.35 3.35 39.88
C GLU A 84 -10.54 3.99 38.75
N VAL A 85 -9.26 3.67 38.67
CA VAL A 85 -8.40 4.09 37.57
C VAL A 85 -8.18 2.88 36.69
N VAL A 86 -8.81 2.87 35.52
CA VAL A 86 -8.67 1.77 34.57
C VAL A 86 -7.49 2.11 33.67
N HIS A 87 -6.47 1.26 33.70
CA HIS A 87 -5.44 1.27 32.66
C HIS A 87 -6.13 0.91 31.34
N VAL A 88 -6.24 1.89 30.45
CA VAL A 88 -6.66 1.63 29.08
C VAL A 88 -5.35 1.41 28.34
N PRO A 89 -4.93 0.15 28.09
CA PRO A 89 -3.71 -0.09 27.34
C PRO A 89 -3.87 0.68 26.05
N ARG A 90 -2.97 1.65 25.84
CA ARG A 90 -2.90 2.37 24.58
C ARG A 90 -2.55 1.31 23.56
N GLY A 91 -3.56 0.72 22.90
CA GLY A 91 -3.35 -0.22 21.83
C GLY A 91 -2.69 0.53 20.70
N LEU A 92 -1.36 0.64 20.69
CA LEU A 92 -0.51 1.33 19.71
C LEU A 92 -0.99 2.72 19.23
N ARG A 93 -1.97 3.35 19.90
CA ARG A 93 -2.56 4.63 19.51
C ARG A 93 -1.86 5.85 20.10
N ALA A 94 -0.82 5.65 20.91
CA ALA A 94 0.00 6.75 21.37
C ALA A 94 1.39 6.28 21.86
N HIS A 95 2.27 5.97 20.92
CA HIS A 95 3.61 6.59 20.95
C HIS A 95 3.41 8.05 20.51
N ALA A 96 2.95 8.89 21.45
CA ALA A 96 2.82 10.33 21.23
C ALA A 96 4.19 10.99 21.00
N ASP A 97 5.28 10.32 21.39
CA ASP A 97 6.65 10.79 21.14
C ASP A 97 7.12 10.58 19.69
N LEU A 98 6.40 9.81 18.85
CA LEU A 98 6.73 9.60 17.42
C LEU A 98 5.76 10.28 16.45
N GLY A 99 4.84 11.12 16.92
CA GLY A 99 3.90 11.77 16.01
C GLY A 99 2.90 10.78 15.40
N ALA A 100 2.09 10.17 16.27
CA ALA A 100 1.03 9.21 15.91
C ALA A 100 0.12 9.65 14.75
N VAL A 101 -0.01 10.96 14.56
CA VAL A 101 -0.61 11.61 13.41
C VAL A 101 0.35 12.74 13.03
N THR A 102 1.11 12.61 11.93
CA THR A 102 2.08 13.65 11.49
C THR A 102 1.74 14.23 10.13
N GLY A 103 2.36 15.38 9.82
CA GLY A 103 2.33 16.00 8.51
C GLY A 103 0.91 16.27 8.02
N GLY A 104 0.60 15.79 6.81
CA GLY A 104 -0.70 15.97 6.17
C GLY A 104 -1.83 15.28 6.93
N GLN A 105 -1.58 14.13 7.58
CA GLN A 105 -2.60 13.47 8.42
C GLN A 105 -3.03 14.36 9.58
N ALA A 106 -2.07 15.02 10.25
CA ALA A 106 -2.38 15.89 11.39
C ALA A 106 -3.17 17.12 10.93
N SER A 107 -2.84 17.62 9.74
CA SER A 107 -3.58 18.71 9.11
C SER A 107 -5.02 18.29 8.79
N LEU A 108 -5.19 17.15 8.11
CA LEU A 108 -6.50 16.60 7.74
C LEU A 108 -7.35 16.32 8.98
N PHE A 109 -6.80 15.62 9.98
CA PHE A 109 -7.51 15.28 11.20
C PHE A 109 -7.92 16.51 12.02
N ARG A 110 -7.06 17.53 12.13
CA ARG A 110 -7.42 18.79 12.81
C ARG A 110 -8.54 19.51 12.08
N ARG A 111 -8.48 19.57 10.74
CA ARG A 111 -9.55 20.16 9.93
C ARG A 111 -10.85 19.39 10.12
N ALA A 112 -10.82 18.06 9.98
CA ALA A 112 -11.96 17.19 10.18
C ALA A 112 -12.58 17.32 11.59
N SER A 113 -11.74 17.42 12.62
CA SER A 113 -12.19 17.61 14.01
C SER A 113 -12.89 18.95 14.23
N ALA A 114 -12.39 20.04 13.63
CA ALA A 114 -13.03 21.34 13.67
C ALA A 114 -14.36 21.32 12.91
N THR A 115 -14.38 20.76 11.70
CA THR A 115 -15.58 20.60 10.88
C THR A 115 -16.63 19.75 11.59
N ARG A 116 -16.25 18.66 12.27
CA ARG A 116 -17.15 17.85 13.10
C ARG A 116 -17.81 18.68 14.20
N ALA A 117 -17.04 19.51 14.91
CA ALA A 117 -17.60 20.33 15.98
C ALA A 117 -18.69 21.28 15.45
N GLU A 118 -18.46 21.89 14.27
CA GLU A 118 -19.48 22.73 13.61
C GLU A 118 -20.68 21.93 13.11
N ILE A 119 -20.47 20.77 12.49
CA ILE A 119 -21.56 19.88 12.05
C ILE A 119 -22.44 19.48 13.24
N VAL A 120 -21.84 19.04 14.35
CA VAL A 120 -22.60 18.64 15.55
C VAL A 120 -23.38 19.83 16.13
N ARG A 121 -22.77 21.01 16.21
CA ARG A 121 -23.44 22.22 16.68
C ARG A 121 -24.65 22.58 15.81
N ILE A 122 -24.53 22.49 14.48
CA ILE A 122 -25.64 22.76 13.56
C ILE A 122 -26.72 21.69 13.70
N LEU A 123 -26.33 20.41 13.73
CA LEU A 123 -27.24 19.27 13.83
C LEU A 123 -28.10 19.32 15.10
N ASP A 124 -27.51 19.73 16.23
CA ASP A 124 -28.21 19.92 17.50
C ASP A 124 -29.21 21.10 17.46
N GLY A 125 -28.97 22.08 16.59
CA GLY A 125 -29.82 23.25 16.40
C GLY A 125 -30.91 23.10 15.33
N LEU A 126 -30.87 22.05 14.49
CA LEU A 126 -31.83 21.86 13.41
C LEU A 126 -33.23 21.53 13.95
N VAL A 127 -34.26 22.21 13.46
CA VAL A 127 -35.67 21.98 13.78
C VAL A 127 -36.37 21.45 12.52
N PRO A 128 -37.31 20.49 12.60
CA PRO A 128 -38.05 20.04 11.43
C PRO A 128 -39.02 21.13 10.96
N LEU A 129 -39.15 21.29 9.64
CA LEU A 129 -40.19 22.14 9.03
C LEU A 129 -41.54 21.41 8.97
N ARG A 130 -41.50 20.08 9.13
CA ARG A 130 -42.68 19.22 9.20
C ARG A 130 -43.26 19.15 10.61
N ASN A 131 -44.55 19.45 10.71
CA ASN A 131 -45.29 19.41 11.98
C ASN A 131 -45.73 18.00 12.42
N ASP A 132 -45.59 17.00 11.55
CA ASP A 132 -46.08 15.63 11.77
C ASP A 132 -44.99 14.66 12.27
N LEU A 133 -43.78 15.13 12.52
CA LEU A 133 -42.67 14.28 12.95
C LEU A 133 -42.69 13.99 14.45
N ASP A 134 -42.39 12.74 14.81
CA ASP A 134 -42.16 12.33 16.20
C ASP A 134 -40.80 12.87 16.68
N PRO A 135 -40.73 13.57 17.84
CA PRO A 135 -39.46 14.01 18.41
C PRO A 135 -38.45 12.88 18.64
N ASP A 136 -38.92 11.65 18.94
CA ASP A 136 -38.02 10.51 19.15
C ASP A 136 -37.35 10.08 17.83
N ASP A 137 -38.08 10.13 16.71
CA ASP A 137 -37.53 9.85 15.38
C ASP A 137 -36.49 10.91 15.00
N MET A 138 -36.73 12.18 15.32
CA MET A 138 -35.79 13.26 15.07
C MET A 138 -34.45 13.04 15.78
N ASP A 139 -34.51 12.71 17.07
CA ASP A 139 -33.31 12.46 17.87
C ASP A 139 -32.56 11.23 17.38
N SER A 140 -33.28 10.21 16.90
CA SER A 140 -32.69 9.04 16.24
C SER A 140 -31.90 9.42 14.98
N TYR A 141 -32.47 10.20 14.05
CA TYR A 141 -31.74 10.62 12.85
C TYR A 141 -30.54 11.52 13.16
N ARG A 142 -30.66 12.46 14.11
CA ARG A 142 -29.51 13.25 14.59
C ARG A 142 -28.42 12.35 15.18
N ALA A 143 -28.78 11.36 15.99
CA ALA A 143 -27.82 10.44 16.57
C ALA A 143 -27.08 9.62 15.50
N VAL A 144 -27.78 9.15 14.47
CA VAL A 144 -27.16 8.40 13.35
C VAL A 144 -26.17 9.26 12.57
N VAL A 145 -26.54 10.49 12.21
CA VAL A 145 -25.65 11.42 11.49
C VAL A 145 -24.45 11.79 12.36
N ARG A 146 -24.66 12.11 13.65
CA ARG A 146 -23.58 12.41 14.60
C ARG A 146 -22.57 11.26 14.70
N ALA A 147 -23.07 10.05 14.92
CA ALA A 147 -22.21 8.86 15.04
C ALA A 147 -21.40 8.62 13.75
N SER A 148 -22.01 8.80 12.57
CA SER A 148 -21.31 8.59 11.31
C SER A 148 -20.22 9.64 11.06
N VAL A 149 -20.47 10.92 11.40
CA VAL A 149 -19.43 11.97 11.33
C VAL A 149 -18.29 11.67 12.32
N GLU A 150 -18.60 11.24 13.54
CA GLU A 150 -17.58 10.82 14.51
C GLU A 150 -16.71 9.67 13.98
N LEU A 151 -17.31 8.63 13.41
CA LEU A 151 -16.59 7.50 12.81
C LEU A 151 -15.67 7.93 11.67
N VAL A 152 -16.11 8.85 10.80
CA VAL A 152 -15.28 9.40 9.71
C VAL A 152 -14.06 10.11 10.29
N VAL A 153 -14.26 11.00 11.26
CA VAL A 153 -13.15 11.79 11.84
C VAL A 153 -12.18 10.90 12.62
N ASP A 154 -12.69 9.95 13.40
CA ASP A 154 -11.86 9.02 14.16
C ASP A 154 -11.01 8.13 13.24
N GLU A 155 -11.56 7.74 12.08
CA GLU A 155 -10.81 6.98 11.08
C GLU A 155 -9.74 7.84 10.39
N MET A 156 -10.02 9.11 10.09
CA MET A 156 -9.01 10.05 9.59
C MET A 156 -7.83 10.23 10.58
N GLY A 157 -8.11 10.10 11.88
CA GLY A 157 -7.13 10.15 12.96
C GLY A 157 -6.52 8.79 13.34
N ALA A 158 -6.81 7.71 12.61
CA ALA A 158 -6.29 6.39 12.96
C ALA A 158 -4.75 6.35 12.93
N ALA A 159 -4.14 5.75 13.95
CA ALA A 159 -2.70 5.49 13.96
C ALA A 159 -2.33 4.58 12.76
N GLY A 160 -1.20 4.83 12.12
CA GLY A 160 -0.83 4.12 10.88
C GLY A 160 -1.61 4.59 9.64
N GLY A 161 -2.39 5.67 9.76
CA GLY A 161 -3.07 6.33 8.65
C GLY A 161 -4.52 5.87 8.48
N PRO A 162 -5.34 6.69 7.81
CA PRO A 162 -6.73 6.35 7.52
C PRO A 162 -6.86 5.15 6.59
N ARG A 163 -7.72 4.20 6.94
CA ARG A 163 -8.05 3.08 6.04
C ARG A 163 -8.99 3.60 4.96
N ALA A 164 -8.42 3.84 3.77
CA ALA A 164 -9.12 4.57 2.73
C ALA A 164 -10.51 3.99 2.38
N ALA A 165 -10.60 2.67 2.23
CA ALA A 165 -11.87 2.00 1.93
C ALA A 165 -12.93 2.20 3.02
N LEU A 166 -12.52 2.28 4.29
CA LEU A 166 -13.45 2.51 5.40
C LEU A 166 -13.94 3.96 5.40
N VAL A 167 -13.03 4.93 5.27
CA VAL A 167 -13.41 6.35 5.14
C VAL A 167 -14.35 6.57 3.95
N ASP A 168 -14.01 5.99 2.79
CA ASP A 168 -14.83 6.03 1.58
C ASP A 168 -16.25 5.46 1.82
N SER A 169 -16.34 4.31 2.49
CA SER A 169 -17.64 3.68 2.80
C SER A 169 -18.49 4.50 3.78
N GLN A 170 -17.86 5.12 4.78
CA GLN A 170 -18.53 5.94 5.78
C GLN A 170 -19.03 7.26 5.17
N LEU A 171 -18.20 7.90 4.33
CA LEU A 171 -18.60 9.09 3.58
C LEU A 171 -19.72 8.79 2.58
N ALA A 172 -19.65 7.65 1.87
CA ALA A 172 -20.72 7.21 0.98
C ALA A 172 -22.03 6.91 1.73
N ALA A 173 -21.98 6.31 2.92
CA ALA A 173 -23.17 6.12 3.74
C ALA A 173 -23.76 7.46 4.23
N LEU A 174 -22.90 8.41 4.61
CA LEU A 174 -23.30 9.72 5.11
C LEU A 174 -23.93 10.60 4.03
N ALA A 175 -23.27 10.74 2.87
CA ALA A 175 -23.63 11.70 1.81
C ALA A 175 -24.31 11.05 0.58
N GLY A 176 -24.33 9.72 0.48
CA GLY A 176 -24.90 8.97 -0.64
C GLY A 176 -23.95 8.74 -1.82
N SER A 177 -22.79 9.40 -1.86
CA SER A 177 -21.75 9.22 -2.87
C SER A 177 -20.37 9.14 -2.23
N ARG A 178 -19.43 8.47 -2.90
CA ARG A 178 -18.03 8.40 -2.44
C ARG A 178 -17.33 9.74 -2.64
N ASP A 179 -17.54 10.35 -3.80
CA ASP A 179 -16.93 11.61 -4.19
C ASP A 179 -17.96 12.73 -4.12
N ALA A 180 -17.51 13.90 -3.68
CA ALA A 180 -18.32 15.10 -3.73
C ALA A 180 -18.42 15.55 -5.20
N ASP A 181 -19.62 15.52 -5.77
CA ASP A 181 -19.89 16.15 -7.04
C ASP A 181 -19.91 17.68 -6.84
N PRO A 182 -18.97 18.44 -7.43
CA PRO A 182 -18.92 19.89 -7.27
C PRO A 182 -20.15 20.60 -7.86
N ALA A 183 -20.93 19.94 -8.73
CA ALA A 183 -22.16 20.48 -9.29
C ALA A 183 -23.41 20.10 -8.47
N ALA A 184 -23.30 19.13 -7.56
CA ALA A 184 -24.41 18.72 -6.71
C ALA A 184 -24.65 19.79 -5.64
N GLY A 185 -25.79 20.46 -5.74
CA GLY A 185 -26.26 21.35 -4.69
C GLY A 185 -26.62 20.60 -3.41
N PRO A 186 -26.84 21.30 -2.29
CA PRO A 186 -27.27 20.70 -1.01
C PRO A 186 -28.53 19.83 -1.12
N ASP A 187 -29.41 20.15 -2.08
CA ASP A 187 -30.65 19.42 -2.37
C ASP A 187 -30.43 18.11 -3.15
N ALA A 188 -29.21 17.86 -3.63
CA ALA A 188 -28.84 16.60 -4.27
C ALA A 188 -28.14 15.62 -3.32
N VAL A 189 -27.88 16.01 -2.06
CA VAL A 189 -27.22 15.13 -1.08
C VAL A 189 -28.10 13.91 -0.79
N GLY A 190 -27.51 12.72 -0.84
CA GLY A 190 -28.16 11.43 -0.57
C GLY A 190 -27.76 10.84 0.78
N GLY A 191 -27.84 9.52 0.91
CA GLY A 191 -27.41 8.80 2.12
C GLY A 191 -28.19 9.19 3.37
N GLN A 192 -27.51 9.19 4.51
CA GLN A 192 -28.10 9.57 5.79
C GLN A 192 -28.49 11.06 5.85
N LEU A 193 -27.74 11.94 5.18
CA LEU A 193 -28.07 13.36 5.11
C LEU A 193 -29.31 13.63 4.23
N GLY A 194 -29.43 12.94 3.10
CA GLY A 194 -30.64 12.98 2.28
C GLY A 194 -31.86 12.46 3.05
N ALA A 195 -31.70 11.37 3.79
CA ALA A 195 -32.75 10.86 4.67
C ALA A 195 -33.14 11.86 5.78
N LEU A 196 -32.15 12.53 6.40
CA LEU A 196 -32.39 13.62 7.36
C LEU A 196 -33.19 14.75 6.71
N ARG A 197 -32.78 15.19 5.51
CA ARG A 197 -33.46 16.24 4.74
C ARG A 197 -34.92 15.91 4.49
N GLU A 198 -35.19 14.74 3.93
CA GLU A 198 -36.54 14.29 3.56
C GLU A 198 -37.45 14.14 4.79
N ARG A 199 -36.89 13.64 5.90
CA ARG A 199 -37.63 13.43 7.15
C ARG A 199 -37.95 14.74 7.86
N PHE A 200 -36.98 15.63 7.98
CA PHE A 200 -37.19 16.95 8.59
C PHE A 200 -37.98 17.89 7.66
N GLY A 201 -38.16 17.51 6.39
CA GLY A 201 -38.82 18.33 5.37
C GLY A 201 -38.00 19.55 4.98
N LEU A 202 -36.67 19.45 5.04
CA LEU A 202 -35.71 20.52 4.73
C LEU A 202 -35.57 20.68 3.21
N ILE A 203 -36.69 21.00 2.56
CA ILE A 203 -36.79 21.29 1.13
C ILE A 203 -37.49 22.65 0.96
N ASP A 204 -37.17 23.34 -0.12
CA ASP A 204 -37.68 24.70 -0.41
C ASP A 204 -39.21 24.78 -0.35
N ASP A 205 -39.91 23.74 -0.81
CA ASP A 205 -41.37 23.64 -0.80
C ASP A 205 -42.03 23.74 0.60
N HIS A 206 -41.27 23.52 1.68
CA HIS A 206 -41.78 23.63 3.05
C HIS A 206 -41.41 24.93 3.76
N VAL A 207 -40.64 25.81 3.13
CA VAL A 207 -40.23 27.11 3.69
C VAL A 207 -41.39 28.10 3.55
N ASN A 208 -41.99 28.50 4.67
CA ASN A 208 -43.11 29.45 4.68
C ASN A 208 -42.76 30.77 5.37
N THR A 209 -41.77 30.74 6.27
CA THR A 209 -41.34 31.88 7.08
C THR A 209 -39.84 32.11 6.94
N VAL A 210 -39.39 33.29 7.36
CA VAL A 210 -37.95 33.62 7.42
C VAL A 210 -37.22 32.69 8.39
N ASP A 211 -37.86 32.30 9.50
CA ASP A 211 -37.27 31.36 10.46
C ASP A 211 -37.08 29.95 9.81
N ASP A 212 -38.00 29.53 8.93
CA ASP A 212 -37.85 28.27 8.17
C ASP A 212 -36.68 28.35 7.17
N GLU A 213 -36.48 29.51 6.55
CA GLU A 213 -35.37 29.79 5.63
C GLU A 213 -34.02 29.71 6.36
N ASP A 214 -33.94 30.22 7.59
CA ASP A 214 -32.75 30.11 8.45
C ASP A 214 -32.43 28.63 8.76
N VAL A 215 -33.45 27.81 9.01
CA VAL A 215 -33.30 26.36 9.26
C VAL A 215 -32.85 25.62 8.00
N LEU A 216 -33.42 25.92 6.84
CA LEU A 216 -32.99 25.34 5.57
C LEU A 216 -31.53 25.73 5.26
N THR A 217 -31.18 26.99 5.47
CA THR A 217 -29.80 27.50 5.30
C THR A 217 -28.82 26.79 6.24
N ALA A 218 -29.22 26.51 7.48
CA ALA A 218 -28.41 25.74 8.42
C ALA A 218 -28.17 24.31 7.92
N PHE A 219 -29.19 23.65 7.35
CA PHE A 219 -29.02 22.34 6.73
C PHE A 219 -28.09 22.37 5.51
N TRP A 220 -28.24 23.37 4.63
CA TRP A 220 -27.35 23.54 3.49
C TRP A 220 -25.89 23.71 3.93
N THR A 221 -25.65 24.53 4.96
CA THR A 221 -24.32 24.71 5.55
C THR A 221 -23.75 23.38 6.09
N LEU A 222 -24.59 22.56 6.72
CA LEU A 222 -24.18 21.22 7.20
C LEU A 222 -23.79 20.29 6.04
N ALA A 223 -24.58 20.27 4.96
CA ALA A 223 -24.30 19.51 3.76
C ALA A 223 -22.98 19.94 3.09
N GLU A 224 -22.73 21.26 3.00
CA GLU A 224 -21.49 21.82 2.48
C GLU A 224 -20.27 21.41 3.31
N PHE A 225 -20.37 21.42 4.65
CA PHE A 225 -19.28 20.96 5.51
C PHE A 225 -18.92 19.48 5.30
N VAL A 226 -19.91 18.63 5.04
CA VAL A 226 -19.65 17.21 4.71
C VAL A 226 -19.04 17.08 3.31
N ALA A 227 -19.51 17.85 2.34
CA ALA A 227 -18.92 17.89 0.99
C ALA A 227 -17.46 18.42 1.01
N ASP A 228 -17.16 19.41 1.85
CA ASP A 228 -15.78 19.89 2.09
C ASP A 228 -14.91 18.80 2.71
N LEU A 229 -15.45 18.02 3.65
CA LEU A 229 -14.74 16.90 4.25
C LEU A 229 -14.45 15.80 3.22
N GLN A 230 -15.41 15.49 2.35
CA GLN A 230 -15.21 14.57 1.22
C GLN A 230 -14.15 15.07 0.25
N ARG A 231 -14.19 16.34 -0.16
CA ARG A 231 -13.18 16.94 -1.05
C ARG A 231 -11.79 16.94 -0.43
N ALA A 232 -11.68 17.29 0.85
CA ALA A 232 -10.44 17.20 1.58
C ALA A 232 -9.95 15.74 1.64
N TRP A 233 -10.83 14.79 1.91
CA TRP A 233 -10.46 13.37 1.90
C TRP A 233 -9.94 12.92 0.53
N THR A 234 -10.69 13.13 -0.54
CA THR A 234 -10.30 12.73 -1.91
C THR A 234 -8.95 13.32 -2.33
N ALA A 235 -8.69 14.59 -1.99
CA ALA A 235 -7.42 15.26 -2.30
C ALA A 235 -6.20 14.64 -1.59
N TRP A 236 -6.37 14.10 -0.38
CA TRP A 236 -5.27 13.53 0.41
C TRP A 236 -5.21 12.00 0.34
N ARG A 237 -6.28 11.34 -0.11
CA ARG A 237 -6.43 9.88 -0.14
C ARG A 237 -5.29 9.16 -0.87
N GLU A 238 -4.84 9.69 -2.00
CA GLU A 238 -3.76 9.08 -2.78
C GLU A 238 -2.41 9.12 -2.06
N GLN A 239 -2.17 10.17 -1.25
CA GLN A 239 -0.95 10.28 -0.45
C GLN A 239 -0.92 9.24 0.68
N PHE A 240 -2.08 8.87 1.23
CA PHE A 240 -2.19 7.77 2.20
C PHE A 240 -2.13 6.39 1.57
N ALA A 241 -2.46 6.25 0.29
CA ALA A 241 -2.36 4.98 -0.43
C ALA A 241 -0.90 4.52 -0.65
N GLY A 242 0.08 5.37 -0.34
CA GLY A 242 1.49 5.00 -0.25
C GLY A 242 2.15 4.83 -1.62
N ALA A 243 1.95 5.78 -2.53
CA ALA A 243 2.82 5.85 -3.70
C ALA A 243 4.27 6.06 -3.23
N PRO A 244 5.26 5.43 -3.89
CA PRO A 244 6.65 5.50 -3.47
C PRO A 244 7.13 6.96 -3.33
N GLY A 245 7.63 7.31 -2.14
CA GLY A 245 8.12 8.63 -1.81
C GLY A 245 7.06 9.72 -1.52
N GLN A 246 5.77 9.43 -1.70
CA GLN A 246 4.65 10.38 -1.51
C GLN A 246 3.92 10.22 -0.17
N GLY A 247 4.19 9.15 0.58
CA GLY A 247 3.57 8.88 1.88
C GLY A 247 4.05 9.82 2.99
N PHE A 248 3.24 9.91 4.04
CA PHE A 248 3.67 10.60 5.27
C PHE A 248 4.63 9.71 6.06
N LEU A 249 5.83 10.24 6.30
CA LEU A 249 6.88 9.54 7.04
C LEU A 249 6.38 8.91 8.35
N GLY A 250 5.65 9.65 9.20
CA GLY A 250 5.20 9.10 10.48
C GLY A 250 4.17 7.99 10.33
N THR A 251 3.29 8.08 9.33
CA THR A 251 2.33 7.01 9.00
C THR A 251 3.06 5.75 8.58
N GLU A 252 4.01 5.87 7.66
CA GLU A 252 4.79 4.74 7.14
C GLU A 252 5.72 4.14 8.21
N LEU A 253 6.26 4.96 9.12
CA LEU A 253 7.05 4.49 10.27
C LEU A 253 6.23 3.62 11.24
N ILE A 254 4.98 3.98 11.50
CA ILE A 254 4.09 3.18 12.34
C ILE A 254 3.80 1.83 11.66
N MET A 255 3.50 1.85 10.35
CA MET A 255 3.28 0.63 9.58
C MET A 255 4.53 -0.26 9.59
N LEU A 256 5.71 0.33 9.35
CA LEU A 256 6.99 -0.37 9.40
C LEU A 256 7.23 -1.00 10.78
N SER A 257 6.94 -0.29 11.87
CA SER A 257 7.03 -0.83 13.22
C SER A 257 6.12 -2.04 13.41
N TRP A 258 4.85 -1.97 13.00
CA TRP A 258 3.92 -3.10 13.10
C TRP A 258 4.36 -4.31 12.30
N LEU A 259 4.87 -4.10 11.08
CA LEU A 259 5.43 -5.18 10.27
C LEU A 259 6.63 -5.83 10.96
N MET A 260 7.52 -5.04 11.59
CA MET A 260 8.64 -5.57 12.35
C MET A 260 8.22 -6.36 13.59
N ASP A 261 7.18 -5.91 14.33
CA ASP A 261 6.63 -6.68 15.47
C ASP A 261 6.09 -8.04 15.00
N ALA A 262 5.27 -8.03 13.95
CA ALA A 262 4.68 -9.24 13.39
C ALA A 262 5.75 -10.22 12.85
N ALA A 263 6.77 -9.69 12.17
CA ALA A 263 7.88 -10.49 11.69
C ALA A 263 8.72 -11.06 12.84
N ALA A 264 8.94 -10.31 13.93
CA ALA A 264 9.67 -10.80 15.09
C ALA A 264 8.94 -11.97 15.76
N GLU A 265 7.61 -11.86 15.94
CA GLU A 265 6.78 -12.96 16.43
C GLU A 265 6.85 -14.18 15.50
N GLN A 266 6.87 -13.95 14.18
CA GLN A 266 6.99 -15.02 13.19
C GLN A 266 8.36 -15.72 13.20
N VAL A 267 9.44 -15.01 13.57
CA VAL A 267 10.77 -15.60 13.79
C VAL A 267 10.77 -16.54 14.99
N ASP A 268 10.13 -16.14 16.09
CA ASP A 268 10.00 -17.01 17.26
C ASP A 268 9.16 -18.26 16.96
N GLU A 269 8.10 -18.13 16.16
CA GLU A 269 7.35 -19.28 15.65
C GLU A 269 8.19 -20.18 14.74
N LEU A 270 9.04 -19.62 13.88
CA LEU A 270 9.96 -20.41 13.06
C LEU A 270 10.89 -21.25 13.93
N GLU A 271 11.48 -20.67 14.97
CA GLU A 271 12.33 -21.43 15.89
C GLU A 271 11.57 -22.51 16.64
N ALA A 272 10.36 -22.22 17.13
CA ALA A 272 9.51 -23.21 17.76
C ALA A 272 9.18 -24.37 16.80
N VAL A 273 8.94 -24.06 15.52
CA VAL A 273 8.72 -25.07 14.48
C VAL A 273 10.00 -25.88 14.20
N LEU A 274 11.17 -25.24 14.16
CA LEU A 274 12.46 -25.91 14.00
C LEU A 274 12.75 -26.87 15.18
N ASP A 275 12.52 -26.44 16.41
CA ASP A 275 12.63 -27.27 17.60
C ASP A 275 11.66 -28.45 17.55
N SER A 276 10.43 -28.22 17.07
CA SER A 276 9.43 -29.28 16.95
C SER A 276 9.78 -30.35 15.90
N VAL A 277 10.59 -30.01 14.87
CA VAL A 277 11.13 -30.97 13.88
C VAL A 277 12.47 -31.56 14.32
N MET A 278 12.85 -31.38 15.58
CA MET A 278 14.11 -31.85 16.19
C MET A 278 15.37 -31.18 15.63
N ILE A 279 15.27 -30.03 14.95
CA ILE A 279 16.43 -29.23 14.54
C ILE A 279 16.79 -28.32 15.71
N SER A 280 17.65 -28.83 16.59
CA SER A 280 18.09 -28.11 17.80
C SER A 280 18.94 -26.87 17.49
N GLU A 281 19.08 -25.96 18.47
CA GLU A 281 19.98 -24.80 18.38
C GLU A 281 21.42 -25.17 17.96
N ALA A 282 21.96 -26.27 18.51
CA ALA A 282 23.30 -26.74 18.14
C ALA A 282 23.39 -27.19 16.67
N GLU A 283 22.32 -27.74 16.11
CA GLU A 283 22.23 -28.11 14.70
C GLU A 283 22.07 -26.86 13.81
N ARG A 284 21.26 -25.89 14.22
CA ARG A 284 21.11 -24.61 13.50
C ARG A 284 22.45 -23.87 13.34
N ARG A 285 23.37 -24.02 14.30
CA ARG A 285 24.73 -23.45 14.24
C ARG A 285 25.65 -24.12 13.23
N THR A 286 25.35 -25.33 12.78
CA THR A 286 26.18 -26.08 11.82
C THR A 286 25.58 -26.13 10.43
N VAL A 287 24.27 -25.86 10.29
CA VAL A 287 23.59 -25.77 8.99
C VAL A 287 23.98 -24.47 8.29
N MET A 288 24.74 -24.59 7.19
CA MET A 288 25.16 -23.47 6.35
C MET A 288 24.08 -23.16 5.31
N ILE A 289 23.59 -21.93 5.30
CA ILE A 289 22.67 -21.42 4.26
C ILE A 289 23.47 -20.91 3.08
N ASP A 290 24.56 -20.19 3.38
CA ASP A 290 25.48 -19.66 2.37
C ASP A 290 26.92 -19.92 2.80
N ALA A 291 27.60 -20.78 2.04
CA ALA A 291 28.99 -21.10 2.27
C ALA A 291 29.94 -19.96 1.90
N ALA A 292 29.57 -19.08 0.96
CA ALA A 292 30.39 -17.94 0.56
C ALA A 292 30.39 -16.84 1.63
N GLU A 293 29.24 -16.60 2.25
CA GLU A 293 29.07 -15.58 3.30
C GLU A 293 29.32 -16.12 4.71
N ASN A 294 29.63 -17.42 4.85
CA ASN A 294 29.69 -18.13 6.13
C ASN A 294 28.42 -17.96 6.99
N LEU A 295 27.26 -17.87 6.35
CA LEU A 295 25.99 -17.62 7.03
C LEU A 295 25.34 -18.95 7.43
N THR A 296 25.26 -19.17 8.74
CA THR A 296 24.54 -20.31 9.33
C THR A 296 23.07 -19.99 9.54
N LEU A 297 22.24 -21.02 9.72
CA LEU A 297 20.82 -20.85 10.06
C LEU A 297 20.64 -20.09 11.39
N ASP A 298 21.41 -20.43 12.42
CA ASP A 298 21.41 -19.70 13.70
C ASP A 298 21.85 -18.23 13.54
N GLY A 299 22.86 -17.99 12.69
CA GLY A 299 23.35 -16.65 12.38
C GLY A 299 22.29 -15.78 11.70
N LEU A 300 21.57 -16.34 10.72
CA LEU A 300 20.46 -15.65 10.05
C LEU A 300 19.32 -15.32 11.03
N LEU A 301 18.92 -16.27 11.89
CA LEU A 301 17.85 -16.06 12.87
C LEU A 301 18.23 -15.02 13.93
N THR A 302 19.48 -15.05 14.40
CA THR A 302 20.02 -14.04 15.32
C THR A 302 20.04 -12.65 14.67
N TRP A 303 20.46 -12.56 13.41
CA TRP A 303 20.44 -11.31 12.66
C TRP A 303 19.02 -10.77 12.49
N LEU A 304 18.05 -11.62 12.15
CA LEU A 304 16.63 -11.25 12.07
C LEU A 304 16.10 -10.69 13.39
N ARG A 305 16.34 -11.36 14.52
CA ARG A 305 15.88 -10.86 15.83
C ARG A 305 16.47 -9.51 16.18
N SER A 306 17.79 -9.37 16.01
CA SER A 306 18.50 -8.13 16.32
C SER A 306 18.01 -6.96 15.45
N PHE A 307 17.79 -7.22 14.15
CA PHE A 307 17.24 -6.23 13.22
C PHE A 307 15.79 -5.86 13.55
N LEU A 308 14.90 -6.84 13.72
CA LEU A 308 13.46 -6.60 13.91
C LEU A 308 13.12 -6.04 15.30
N GLY A 309 13.88 -6.44 16.33
CA GLY A 309 13.63 -6.07 17.72
C GLY A 309 14.26 -4.74 18.16
N GLU A 310 15.48 -4.44 17.70
CA GLU A 310 16.25 -3.29 18.21
C GLU A 310 16.76 -2.39 17.08
N HIS A 311 17.65 -2.89 16.22
CA HIS A 311 18.39 -2.04 15.29
C HIS A 311 17.49 -1.38 14.24
N GLY A 312 16.61 -2.13 13.60
CA GLY A 312 15.70 -1.59 12.58
C GLY A 312 14.81 -0.49 13.15
N ARG A 313 14.27 -0.70 14.36
CA ARG A 313 13.43 0.30 15.04
C ARG A 313 14.21 1.54 15.41
N LEU A 314 15.37 1.37 16.05
CA LEU A 314 16.21 2.48 16.48
C LEU A 314 16.66 3.31 15.27
N THR A 315 17.12 2.66 14.20
CA THR A 315 17.50 3.35 12.96
C THR A 315 16.30 4.12 12.38
N ALA A 316 15.13 3.51 12.27
CA ALA A 316 13.94 4.18 11.74
C ALA A 316 13.55 5.42 12.56
N GLN A 317 13.66 5.34 13.89
CA GLN A 317 13.26 6.41 14.81
C GLN A 317 14.29 7.54 14.89
N GLU A 318 15.58 7.22 14.96
CA GLU A 318 16.63 8.21 15.22
C GLU A 318 17.15 8.91 13.96
N THR A 319 17.17 8.20 12.83
CA THR A 319 17.83 8.71 11.61
C THR A 319 16.87 9.34 10.60
N GLY A 320 15.56 9.20 10.82
CA GLY A 320 14.53 9.70 9.92
C GLY A 320 14.64 9.13 8.50
N ARG A 321 14.17 9.90 7.51
CA ARG A 321 14.08 9.43 6.11
C ARG A 321 15.43 9.03 5.53
N ASP A 322 16.49 9.78 5.83
CA ASP A 322 17.79 9.58 5.20
C ASP A 322 18.51 8.33 5.72
N GLY A 323 18.44 8.03 7.02
CA GLY A 323 18.99 6.77 7.52
C GLY A 323 18.11 5.54 7.28
N ILE A 324 16.80 5.73 7.05
CA ILE A 324 15.97 4.64 6.52
C ILE A 324 16.47 4.25 5.12
N VAL A 325 16.77 5.23 4.26
CA VAL A 325 17.29 4.98 2.91
C VAL A 325 18.71 4.43 2.93
N SER A 326 19.60 5.01 3.72
CA SER A 326 21.02 4.66 3.67
C SER A 326 21.39 3.42 4.48
N ALA A 327 20.63 3.07 5.53
CA ALA A 327 20.95 1.96 6.42
C ALA A 327 19.83 0.92 6.52
N LEU A 328 18.59 1.34 6.83
CA LEU A 328 17.52 0.38 7.14
C LEU A 328 17.06 -0.41 5.93
N ALA A 329 16.75 0.25 4.82
CA ALA A 329 16.26 -0.40 3.60
C ALA A 329 17.32 -1.35 3.01
N PRO A 330 18.61 -0.96 2.87
CA PRO A 330 19.66 -1.90 2.45
C PRO A 330 19.79 -3.12 3.36
N ALA A 331 19.74 -2.93 4.68
CA ALA A 331 19.79 -4.04 5.64
C ALA A 331 18.58 -4.97 5.49
N ALA A 332 17.37 -4.43 5.32
CA ALA A 332 16.16 -5.22 5.07
C ALA A 332 16.25 -6.01 3.76
N ILE A 333 16.77 -5.41 2.68
CA ILE A 333 16.96 -6.10 1.39
C ILE A 333 17.98 -7.23 1.53
N ALA A 334 19.10 -6.99 2.21
CA ALA A 334 20.12 -8.00 2.45
C ALA A 334 19.54 -9.19 3.24
N LEU A 335 18.71 -8.91 4.26
CA LEU A 335 17.96 -9.94 4.99
C LEU A 335 16.99 -10.71 4.09
N VAL A 336 16.22 -10.03 3.24
CA VAL A 336 15.32 -10.70 2.28
C VAL A 336 16.10 -11.61 1.35
N ARG A 337 17.23 -11.15 0.79
CA ARG A 337 18.08 -11.99 -0.08
C ARG A 337 18.62 -13.21 0.64
N ALA A 338 19.18 -13.03 1.84
CA ALA A 338 19.67 -14.13 2.66
C ALA A 338 18.57 -15.15 3.00
N PHE A 339 17.37 -14.65 3.29
CA PHE A 339 16.21 -15.48 3.61
C PHE A 339 15.62 -16.18 2.39
N MET A 340 15.63 -15.55 1.21
CA MET A 340 15.25 -16.19 -0.06
C MET A 340 16.19 -17.32 -0.43
N LYS A 341 17.50 -17.21 -0.14
CA LYS A 341 18.44 -18.33 -0.26
C LYS A 341 17.98 -19.51 0.59
N LEU A 342 17.61 -19.29 1.87
CA LEU A 342 17.05 -20.34 2.72
C LEU A 342 15.78 -20.96 2.13
N GLN A 343 14.84 -20.13 1.65
CA GLN A 343 13.61 -20.58 1.03
C GLN A 343 13.87 -21.48 -0.19
N ALA A 344 14.79 -21.07 -1.08
CA ALA A 344 15.17 -21.86 -2.24
C ALA A 344 15.71 -23.25 -1.85
N HIS A 345 16.56 -23.32 -0.82
CA HIS A 345 17.04 -24.62 -0.32
C HIS A 345 15.92 -25.47 0.28
N VAL A 346 14.93 -24.85 0.92
CA VAL A 346 13.77 -25.55 1.50
C VAL A 346 12.85 -26.12 0.41
N ASP A 347 12.72 -25.45 -0.73
CA ASP A 347 11.83 -25.83 -1.84
C ASP A 347 12.46 -26.82 -2.87
N ASP A 348 13.78 -27.01 -2.90
CA ASP A 348 14.52 -27.81 -3.91
C ASP A 348 14.25 -29.34 -3.90
N VAL A 349 13.33 -29.85 -3.06
CA VAL A 349 13.06 -31.30 -2.96
C VAL A 349 12.25 -31.85 -4.14
N ASP A 350 11.51 -31.00 -4.85
CA ASP A 350 10.53 -31.45 -5.84
C ASP A 350 11.10 -31.56 -7.28
N ALA A 351 12.25 -30.95 -7.58
CA ALA A 351 12.78 -30.85 -8.95
C ALA A 351 13.53 -32.10 -9.46
N GLY A 352 13.94 -33.03 -8.59
CA GLY A 352 14.87 -34.11 -8.94
C GLY A 352 14.27 -35.44 -9.41
N GLY A 353 12.94 -35.54 -9.60
CA GLY A 353 12.25 -36.84 -9.67
C GLY A 353 11.74 -37.33 -11.03
N ALA A 354 11.83 -36.54 -12.12
CA ALA A 354 10.98 -36.75 -13.30
C ALA A 354 11.67 -37.14 -14.63
N THR A 355 12.99 -37.38 -14.69
CA THR A 355 13.70 -37.55 -15.98
C THR A 355 14.29 -38.95 -16.24
N ASP A 356 13.54 -40.02 -15.96
CA ASP A 356 13.91 -41.35 -16.49
C ASP A 356 12.69 -42.10 -17.04
N GLU A 357 12.04 -41.50 -18.06
CA GLU A 357 11.17 -42.21 -18.99
C GLU A 357 12.02 -42.93 -20.04
N GLY A 358 12.44 -44.14 -19.67
CA GLY A 358 13.24 -44.99 -20.54
C GLY A 358 12.96 -46.47 -20.43
N ASP A 359 11.86 -46.93 -19.81
CA ASP A 359 11.37 -48.28 -20.09
C ASP A 359 9.90 -48.48 -19.70
N GLY A 360 9.05 -48.65 -20.70
CA GLY A 360 7.64 -48.91 -20.53
C GLY A 360 7.43 -50.32 -20.00
N ARG A 361 7.28 -50.49 -18.67
CA ARG A 361 6.47 -51.56 -18.09
C ARG A 361 6.22 -51.38 -16.59
N SER A 362 4.94 -51.16 -16.29
CA SER A 362 4.22 -51.75 -15.15
C SER A 362 4.66 -51.35 -13.73
N GLY A 363 3.97 -50.33 -13.20
CA GLY A 363 3.23 -50.48 -11.94
C GLY A 363 4.05 -50.76 -10.69
N SER A 364 4.89 -49.83 -10.28
CA SER A 364 5.38 -49.74 -8.90
C SER A 364 5.77 -48.29 -8.62
N ARG A 365 4.98 -47.58 -7.81
CA ARG A 365 5.42 -46.32 -7.17
C ARG A 365 6.59 -46.68 -6.26
N THR A 366 7.81 -46.71 -6.81
CA THR A 366 9.00 -46.90 -6.00
C THR A 366 9.13 -45.71 -5.05
N PRO A 367 9.29 -45.95 -3.74
CA PRO A 367 9.46 -44.88 -2.77
C PRO A 367 10.66 -44.02 -3.17
N HIS A 368 10.48 -42.70 -3.23
CA HIS A 368 11.53 -41.73 -3.49
C HIS A 368 12.72 -42.02 -2.57
N ARG A 369 13.79 -42.59 -3.13
CA ARG A 369 15.04 -42.76 -2.40
C ARG A 369 15.65 -41.37 -2.26
N LEU A 370 15.61 -40.86 -1.03
CA LEU A 370 16.38 -39.67 -0.64
C LEU A 370 17.82 -39.83 -1.12
N ARG A 371 18.26 -38.93 -1.99
CA ARG A 371 19.60 -38.95 -2.56
C ARG A 371 20.58 -38.54 -1.46
N SER A 372 21.13 -39.52 -0.74
CA SER A 372 22.17 -39.32 0.29
C SER A 372 23.53 -39.05 -0.35
N GLY A 373 23.60 -38.00 -1.17
CA GLY A 373 24.87 -37.48 -1.64
C GLY A 373 25.57 -36.69 -0.52
N PRO A 374 26.91 -36.60 -0.50
CA PRO A 374 27.68 -35.81 0.47
C PRO A 374 27.48 -34.28 0.37
N ARG A 375 26.42 -33.84 -0.32
CA ARG A 375 26.01 -32.45 -0.52
C ARG A 375 24.56 -32.20 -0.06
N GLN A 376 24.01 -32.99 0.86
CA GLN A 376 22.75 -32.60 1.49
C GLN A 376 23.00 -31.37 2.35
N ALA A 377 22.65 -30.19 1.82
CA ALA A 377 22.90 -28.89 2.44
C ALA A 377 22.00 -28.62 3.65
N LEU A 378 20.81 -29.24 3.71
CA LEU A 378 19.84 -29.08 4.79
C LEU A 378 19.39 -30.42 5.40
N PRO A 379 19.08 -30.46 6.72
CA PRO A 379 18.42 -31.61 7.35
C PRO A 379 17.07 -31.94 6.70
N VAL A 380 16.72 -33.22 6.56
CA VAL A 380 15.44 -33.68 5.96
C VAL A 380 14.22 -33.02 6.61
N ALA A 381 14.31 -32.74 7.91
CA ALA A 381 13.31 -32.04 8.70
C ALA A 381 12.94 -30.63 8.17
N MET A 382 13.86 -29.94 7.48
CA MET A 382 13.62 -28.62 6.90
C MET A 382 12.58 -28.62 5.77
N HIS A 383 12.38 -29.76 5.12
CA HIS A 383 11.46 -29.88 3.99
C HIS A 383 10.03 -30.24 4.40
N LEU A 384 9.78 -30.36 5.71
CA LEU A 384 8.45 -30.63 6.22
C LEU A 384 7.52 -29.45 5.94
N ALA A 385 6.27 -29.73 5.56
CA ALA A 385 5.29 -28.73 5.14
C ALA A 385 5.15 -27.56 6.13
N ARG A 386 5.18 -27.83 7.45
CA ARG A 386 5.11 -26.78 8.47
C ARG A 386 6.27 -25.79 8.42
N VAL A 387 7.49 -26.26 8.16
CA VAL A 387 8.67 -25.39 8.01
C VAL A 387 8.50 -24.54 6.75
N ARG A 388 8.12 -25.17 5.63
CA ARG A 388 7.85 -24.48 4.36
C ARG A 388 6.83 -23.34 4.51
N THR A 389 5.71 -23.60 5.20
CA THR A 389 4.66 -22.60 5.42
C THR A 389 5.16 -21.41 6.24
N VAL A 390 5.89 -21.66 7.34
CA VAL A 390 6.40 -20.59 8.19
C VAL A 390 7.51 -19.79 7.48
N VAL A 391 8.40 -20.47 6.75
CA VAL A 391 9.43 -19.82 5.93
C VAL A 391 8.78 -18.93 4.87
N ALA A 392 7.79 -19.43 4.12
CA ALA A 392 7.08 -18.61 3.13
C ALA A 392 6.36 -17.40 3.75
N SER A 393 5.74 -17.57 4.92
CA SER A 393 5.10 -16.48 5.68
C SER A 393 6.10 -15.39 6.07
N LEU A 394 7.22 -15.79 6.67
CA LEU A 394 8.27 -14.85 7.11
C LEU A 394 8.94 -14.15 5.92
N SER A 395 9.21 -14.88 4.83
CA SER A 395 9.74 -14.32 3.57
C SER A 395 8.86 -13.17 3.05
N ARG A 396 7.54 -13.37 3.07
CA ARG A 396 6.57 -12.33 2.70
C ARG A 396 6.64 -11.12 3.63
N MET A 397 6.63 -11.32 4.95
CA MET A 397 6.71 -10.19 5.90
C MET A 397 8.01 -9.41 5.75
N LEU A 398 9.14 -10.07 5.55
CA LEU A 398 10.43 -9.41 5.30
C LEU A 398 10.41 -8.61 4.00
N THR A 399 9.77 -9.15 2.95
CA THR A 399 9.57 -8.43 1.69
C THR A 399 8.71 -7.19 1.90
N ASP A 400 7.63 -7.29 2.68
CA ASP A 400 6.76 -6.15 3.02
C ASP A 400 7.50 -5.07 3.84
N ILE A 401 8.39 -5.48 4.76
CA ILE A 401 9.27 -4.57 5.51
C ILE A 401 10.23 -3.84 4.57
N ALA A 402 10.92 -4.57 3.69
CA ALA A 402 11.85 -3.98 2.73
C ALA A 402 11.13 -3.03 1.76
N ALA A 403 9.96 -3.43 1.24
CA ALA A 403 9.12 -2.61 0.39
C ALA A 403 8.70 -1.31 1.09
N THR A 404 8.25 -1.41 2.34
CA THR A 404 7.82 -0.25 3.14
C THR A 404 8.99 0.67 3.47
N ALA A 405 10.13 0.11 3.85
CA ALA A 405 11.36 0.87 4.11
C ALA A 405 11.85 1.65 2.89
N GLN A 406 11.85 1.03 1.71
CA GLN A 406 12.26 1.72 0.48
C GLN A 406 11.28 2.81 0.06
N ARG A 407 9.98 2.55 0.21
CA ARG A 407 8.91 3.51 -0.11
C ARG A 407 9.02 4.80 0.69
N ILE A 408 9.47 4.70 1.94
CA ILE A 408 9.76 5.85 2.79
C ILE A 408 10.86 6.74 2.18
N GLY A 409 11.74 6.21 1.35
CA GLY A 409 12.81 6.98 0.72
C GLY A 409 12.33 8.13 -0.18
N ARG A 410 13.13 9.19 -0.32
CA ARG A 410 12.84 10.30 -1.26
C ARG A 410 12.85 9.82 -2.71
N PHE A 411 13.70 8.84 -2.97
CA PHE A 411 13.89 8.22 -4.27
C PHE A 411 13.70 6.72 -4.06
N ALA A 412 12.45 6.28 -4.10
CA ALA A 412 12.14 4.86 -4.07
C ALA A 412 12.57 4.26 -5.41
N GLN A 413 13.81 3.78 -5.46
CA GLN A 413 14.35 3.12 -6.64
C GLN A 413 13.71 1.75 -6.82
N VAL A 414 13.58 1.31 -8.07
CA VAL A 414 13.12 -0.04 -8.38
C VAL A 414 14.21 -1.03 -8.01
N VAL A 415 13.85 -2.05 -7.23
CA VAL A 415 14.78 -3.12 -6.87
C VAL A 415 14.20 -4.44 -7.33
N LEU A 416 14.87 -5.11 -8.25
CA LEU A 416 14.51 -6.45 -8.69
C LEU A 416 15.16 -7.47 -7.76
N LEU A 417 14.39 -8.46 -7.32
CA LEU A 417 14.81 -9.48 -6.37
C LEU A 417 15.18 -10.77 -7.11
N ASP A 418 14.20 -11.35 -7.80
CA ASP A 418 14.31 -12.60 -8.54
C ASP A 418 13.56 -12.51 -9.87
N ALA A 419 13.85 -13.44 -10.75
CA ALA A 419 13.17 -13.61 -12.02
C ALA A 419 12.87 -15.08 -12.27
N THR A 420 11.64 -15.36 -12.67
CA THR A 420 11.20 -16.66 -13.13
C THR A 420 11.12 -16.65 -14.65
N LEU A 421 11.90 -17.51 -15.28
CA LEU A 421 11.97 -17.72 -16.73
C LEU A 421 11.16 -18.99 -17.03
N THR A 422 10.03 -18.90 -17.70
CA THR A 422 9.17 -20.06 -18.01
C THR A 422 8.94 -20.17 -19.51
N PRO A 423 9.31 -21.27 -20.18
CA PRO A 423 8.96 -21.46 -21.59
C PRO A 423 7.45 -21.53 -21.75
N VAL A 424 6.92 -20.91 -22.81
CA VAL A 424 5.47 -20.90 -23.06
C VAL A 424 5.08 -22.14 -23.85
N GLU A 425 4.27 -23.01 -23.24
CA GLU A 425 3.76 -24.22 -23.91
C GLU A 425 3.05 -23.88 -25.24
N GLY A 426 3.43 -24.57 -26.31
CA GLY A 426 2.83 -24.39 -27.64
C GLY A 426 3.35 -23.19 -28.43
N GLN A 427 4.33 -22.44 -27.92
CA GLN A 427 5.01 -21.36 -28.64
C GLN A 427 6.53 -21.56 -28.62
N ASP A 428 7.04 -22.29 -29.61
CA ASP A 428 8.47 -22.55 -29.74
C ASP A 428 9.29 -21.25 -29.75
N GLY A 429 10.29 -21.19 -28.87
CA GLY A 429 11.18 -20.04 -28.75
C GLY A 429 10.54 -18.80 -28.12
N THR A 430 9.47 -18.96 -27.34
CA THR A 430 8.90 -17.89 -26.51
C THR A 430 9.11 -18.18 -25.02
N LEU A 431 9.66 -17.19 -24.32
CA LEU A 431 9.96 -17.24 -22.91
C LEU A 431 9.13 -16.20 -22.16
N LYS A 432 8.36 -16.64 -21.17
CA LYS A 432 7.72 -15.77 -20.20
C LYS A 432 8.73 -15.43 -19.12
N VAL A 433 9.00 -14.15 -18.93
CA VAL A 433 9.89 -13.65 -17.88
C VAL A 433 9.05 -12.88 -16.89
N THR A 434 8.97 -13.37 -15.66
CA THR A 434 8.32 -12.69 -14.53
C THR A 434 9.40 -12.28 -13.54
N CYS A 435 9.64 -10.99 -13.38
CA CYS A 435 10.54 -10.46 -12.37
C CYS A 435 9.76 -9.98 -11.17
N ARG A 436 10.18 -10.40 -9.97
CA ARG A 436 9.67 -9.85 -8.72
C ARG A 436 10.56 -8.72 -8.26
N GLY A 437 9.95 -7.69 -7.71
CA GLY A 437 10.69 -6.51 -7.27
C GLY A 437 9.91 -5.65 -6.30
N LEU A 438 10.59 -4.62 -5.82
CA LEU A 438 10.09 -3.61 -4.92
C LEU A 438 9.94 -2.28 -5.67
N ASN A 439 8.93 -1.49 -5.29
CA ASN A 439 8.56 -0.21 -5.91
C ASN A 439 8.21 -0.32 -7.41
N LEU A 440 7.68 -1.46 -7.84
CA LEU A 440 7.16 -1.61 -9.20
C LEU A 440 5.84 -0.84 -9.35
N GLN A 441 5.67 -0.21 -10.51
CA GLN A 441 4.44 0.52 -10.86
C GLN A 441 3.70 -0.19 -12.00
N PRO A 442 2.37 -0.07 -12.10
CA PRO A 442 1.61 -0.65 -13.21
C PRO A 442 2.01 -0.13 -14.60
N SER A 443 2.62 1.06 -14.68
CA SER A 443 3.14 1.61 -15.94
C SER A 443 4.47 0.99 -16.37
N TYR A 444 5.12 0.20 -15.53
CA TYR A 444 6.45 -0.33 -15.82
C TYR A 444 6.41 -1.50 -16.80
N GLY A 445 7.39 -1.56 -17.67
CA GLY A 445 7.67 -2.68 -18.58
C GLY A 445 9.04 -3.26 -18.29
N LEU A 446 9.18 -4.57 -18.47
CA LEU A 446 10.47 -5.24 -18.39
C LEU A 446 11.20 -5.14 -19.73
N ALA A 447 12.51 -5.01 -19.71
CA ALA A 447 13.39 -5.17 -20.87
C ALA A 447 14.71 -5.83 -20.45
N PHE A 448 15.44 -6.39 -21.41
CA PHE A 448 16.81 -6.84 -21.21
C PHE A 448 17.79 -5.86 -21.83
N VAL A 449 18.93 -5.67 -21.19
CA VAL A 449 20.03 -4.84 -21.70
C VAL A 449 20.97 -5.75 -22.48
N SER A 450 21.12 -5.49 -23.79
CA SER A 450 22.10 -6.16 -24.63
C SER A 450 23.52 -5.74 -24.25
N GLU A 451 24.49 -6.64 -24.39
CA GLU A 451 25.90 -6.30 -24.20
C GLU A 451 26.30 -5.07 -25.01
N PRO A 452 26.82 -3.99 -24.39
CA PRO A 452 27.46 -2.94 -25.17
C PRO A 452 28.65 -3.58 -25.89
N THR A 453 28.72 -3.40 -27.20
CA THR A 453 29.88 -3.79 -28.01
C THR A 453 31.10 -3.02 -27.54
N SER A 454 31.82 -3.58 -26.55
CA SER A 454 33.18 -3.23 -26.11
C SER A 454 33.56 -1.75 -26.30
N GLY A 455 33.09 -0.87 -25.43
CA GLY A 455 33.52 0.52 -25.35
C GLY A 455 33.45 1.00 -23.90
N ASP A 456 34.48 1.72 -23.44
CA ASP A 456 34.71 2.16 -22.04
C ASP A 456 33.65 3.15 -21.49
N ASP A 457 32.60 3.48 -22.25
CA ASP A 457 31.60 4.48 -21.88
C ASP A 457 30.46 3.84 -21.06
N ALA A 458 30.78 3.33 -19.87
CA ALA A 458 29.82 2.68 -18.96
C ALA A 458 28.77 3.64 -18.36
N GLU A 459 28.90 4.95 -18.57
CA GLU A 459 27.98 5.98 -18.04
C GLU A 459 27.05 6.58 -19.08
N ALA A 460 27.12 6.18 -20.36
CA ALA A 460 26.18 6.66 -21.36
C ALA A 460 24.76 6.15 -21.05
N GLU A 461 23.77 7.06 -21.04
CA GLU A 461 22.34 6.71 -20.93
C GLU A 461 22.03 5.52 -21.85
N LEU A 462 21.45 4.44 -21.31
CA LEU A 462 21.13 3.24 -22.08
C LEU A 462 20.31 3.62 -23.31
N ALA A 463 20.95 3.57 -24.48
CA ALA A 463 20.29 3.90 -25.73
C ALA A 463 19.12 2.92 -25.95
N PRO A 464 17.96 3.38 -26.45
CA PRO A 464 16.78 2.52 -26.66
C PRO A 464 17.07 1.27 -27.51
N GLU A 465 18.06 1.35 -28.40
CA GLU A 465 18.52 0.26 -29.26
C GLU A 465 19.27 -0.86 -28.52
N MET A 466 19.76 -0.60 -27.31
CA MET A 466 20.38 -1.61 -26.44
C MET A 466 19.35 -2.40 -25.63
N LEU A 467 18.06 -2.11 -25.79
CA LEU A 467 17.00 -2.75 -25.02
C LEU A 467 16.30 -3.80 -25.87
N VAL A 468 16.35 -5.06 -25.42
CA VAL A 468 15.50 -6.11 -25.96
C VAL A 468 14.14 -6.00 -25.28
N HIS A 469 13.16 -5.53 -26.04
CA HIS A 469 11.79 -5.37 -25.55
C HIS A 469 10.99 -6.69 -25.64
N PRO A 470 10.04 -6.89 -24.73
CA PRO A 470 9.08 -7.98 -24.84
C PRO A 470 8.14 -7.77 -26.03
N TYR A 471 7.44 -8.83 -26.44
CA TYR A 471 6.40 -8.75 -27.45
C TYR A 471 5.40 -7.64 -27.13
N ARG A 472 4.92 -6.95 -28.17
CA ARG A 472 3.95 -5.85 -28.03
C ARG A 472 2.71 -6.34 -27.26
N ALA A 473 2.28 -5.56 -26.27
CA ALA A 473 1.14 -5.87 -25.40
C ALA A 473 1.24 -7.18 -24.57
N SER A 474 2.42 -7.83 -24.50
CA SER A 474 2.61 -9.07 -23.73
C SER A 474 2.97 -8.85 -22.26
N THR A 475 3.11 -7.60 -21.89
CA THR A 475 3.62 -7.15 -20.60
C THR A 475 2.50 -6.78 -19.65
N SER A 476 2.68 -7.16 -18.40
CA SER A 476 1.80 -6.78 -17.30
C SER A 476 2.67 -6.49 -16.09
N ALA A 477 2.37 -5.40 -15.39
CA ALA A 477 3.02 -5.06 -14.14
C ALA A 477 1.97 -4.87 -13.06
N ASP A 478 2.27 -5.39 -11.88
CA ASP A 478 1.61 -5.05 -10.64
C ASP A 478 2.62 -4.40 -9.68
N ARG A 479 2.31 -4.33 -8.39
CA ARG A 479 3.18 -3.68 -7.39
C ARG A 479 4.37 -4.54 -6.97
N ASP A 480 4.31 -5.85 -7.21
CA ASP A 480 5.25 -6.84 -6.68
C ASP A 480 5.98 -7.60 -7.79
N SER A 481 5.47 -7.54 -9.03
CA SER A 481 5.99 -8.25 -10.18
C SER A 481 5.75 -7.51 -11.50
N VAL A 482 6.68 -7.71 -12.43
CA VAL A 482 6.56 -7.30 -13.82
C VAL A 482 6.82 -8.51 -14.71
N THR A 483 5.91 -8.74 -15.65
CA THR A 483 5.96 -9.87 -16.56
C THR A 483 6.03 -9.38 -18.00
N GLY A 484 6.78 -10.07 -18.84
CA GLY A 484 6.78 -9.89 -20.29
C GLY A 484 7.05 -11.21 -21.02
N LEU A 485 6.57 -11.33 -22.26
CA LEU A 485 6.93 -12.44 -23.15
C LEU A 485 8.06 -11.99 -24.07
N PHE A 486 9.11 -12.78 -24.15
CA PHE A 486 10.29 -12.50 -24.94
C PHE A 486 10.53 -13.64 -25.93
N ARG A 487 11.18 -13.33 -27.04
CA ARG A 487 11.64 -14.35 -27.97
C ARG A 487 13.00 -14.87 -27.49
N THR A 488 13.14 -16.17 -27.28
CA THR A 488 14.35 -16.78 -26.72
C THR A 488 15.59 -16.41 -27.54
N ARG A 489 15.49 -16.46 -28.87
CA ARG A 489 16.61 -16.08 -29.76
C ARG A 489 17.07 -14.64 -29.56
N ASP A 490 16.13 -13.71 -29.31
CA ASP A 490 16.45 -12.28 -29.20
C ASP A 490 17.18 -12.03 -27.85
N LEU A 491 16.89 -12.85 -26.82
CA LEU A 491 17.63 -12.87 -25.56
C LEU A 491 19.01 -13.52 -25.70
N ASP A 492 19.12 -14.60 -26.47
CA ASP A 492 20.39 -15.29 -26.75
C ASP A 492 21.34 -14.38 -27.55
N ASP A 493 20.82 -13.74 -28.61
CA ASP A 493 21.57 -12.82 -29.47
C ASP A 493 22.09 -11.61 -28.68
N ALA A 494 21.34 -11.16 -27.67
CA ALA A 494 21.72 -10.07 -26.78
C ALA A 494 22.69 -10.49 -25.65
N GLY A 495 23.01 -11.79 -25.54
CA GLY A 495 23.82 -12.34 -24.45
C GLY A 495 23.13 -12.33 -23.09
N ALA A 496 21.82 -12.04 -23.04
CA ALA A 496 21.08 -11.84 -21.79
C ALA A 496 20.96 -13.12 -20.95
N LEU A 497 21.02 -14.30 -21.59
CA LEU A 497 20.95 -15.61 -20.94
C LEU A 497 22.32 -16.28 -20.74
N ALA A 498 23.41 -15.62 -21.12
CA ALA A 498 24.75 -16.23 -21.10
C ALA A 498 25.21 -16.67 -19.69
N SER A 499 24.79 -15.97 -18.64
CA SER A 499 25.10 -16.27 -17.23
C SER A 499 24.38 -17.51 -16.69
N ILE A 500 23.28 -17.91 -17.34
CA ILE A 500 22.36 -18.95 -16.86
C ILE A 500 22.51 -20.23 -17.69
N GLY A 501 22.85 -20.10 -18.98
CA GLY A 501 22.92 -21.21 -19.90
C GLY A 501 21.53 -21.60 -20.43
N HIS A 502 21.22 -22.91 -20.45
CA HIS A 502 19.97 -23.40 -21.00
C HIS A 502 18.82 -23.27 -19.99
N VAL A 503 17.72 -22.64 -20.41
CA VAL A 503 16.49 -22.58 -19.60
C VAL A 503 15.75 -23.93 -19.71
N PRO A 504 15.59 -24.69 -18.61
CA PRO A 504 14.88 -25.96 -18.63
C PRO A 504 13.38 -25.78 -18.96
N ASP A 505 12.78 -26.84 -19.51
CA ASP A 505 11.35 -26.88 -19.88
C ASP A 505 10.40 -26.57 -18.71
N GLN A 506 10.83 -26.84 -17.47
CA GLN A 506 10.04 -26.62 -16.25
C GLN A 506 10.08 -25.16 -15.76
N GLY A 507 10.86 -24.31 -16.42
CA GLY A 507 11.16 -22.96 -15.97
C GLY A 507 12.27 -22.90 -14.93
N LEU A 508 12.77 -21.69 -14.70
CA LEU A 508 13.96 -21.44 -13.90
C LEU A 508 13.79 -20.18 -13.05
N LEU A 509 14.02 -20.30 -11.74
CA LEU A 509 14.11 -19.19 -10.82
C LEU A 509 15.57 -18.76 -10.68
N VAL A 510 15.86 -17.50 -11.00
CA VAL A 510 17.20 -16.93 -10.87
C VAL A 510 17.15 -15.61 -10.10
N PRO A 511 18.20 -15.27 -9.34
CA PRO A 511 18.36 -13.93 -8.81
C PRO A 511 18.34 -12.91 -9.95
N ALA A 512 17.62 -11.80 -9.77
CA ALA A 512 17.49 -10.80 -10.82
C ALA A 512 18.84 -10.15 -11.20
N GLU A 513 19.79 -10.10 -10.26
CA GLU A 513 21.16 -9.61 -10.48
C GLU A 513 21.99 -10.49 -11.44
N MET A 514 21.60 -11.75 -11.65
CA MET A 514 22.23 -12.61 -12.65
C MET A 514 21.74 -12.30 -14.07
N LEU A 515 20.66 -11.52 -14.18
CA LEU A 515 20.07 -11.09 -15.44
C LEU A 515 20.36 -9.61 -15.69
N ARG A 516 20.60 -9.26 -16.94
CA ARG A 516 20.77 -7.87 -17.36
C ARG A 516 19.41 -7.23 -17.62
N LEU A 517 18.66 -6.98 -16.56
CA LEU A 517 17.30 -6.43 -16.65
C LEU A 517 17.28 -4.91 -16.53
N ALA A 518 16.39 -4.28 -17.28
CA ALA A 518 16.03 -2.89 -17.15
C ALA A 518 14.50 -2.76 -17.02
N ILE A 519 14.07 -1.69 -16.36
CA ILE A 519 12.65 -1.34 -16.24
C ILE A 519 12.40 -0.08 -17.06
N ILE A 520 11.33 -0.08 -17.84
CA ILE A 520 10.95 1.06 -18.68
C ILE A 520 9.63 1.60 -18.14
N ASP A 521 9.60 2.86 -17.73
CA ASP A 521 8.34 3.52 -17.41
C ASP A 521 7.63 3.90 -18.71
N ARG A 522 6.48 3.29 -18.98
CA ARG A 522 5.72 3.51 -20.23
C ARG A 522 5.00 4.83 -20.28
N GLY A 523 4.71 5.43 -19.13
CA GLY A 523 4.09 6.74 -19.06
C GLY A 523 5.04 7.82 -19.58
N THR A 524 6.32 7.70 -19.24
CA THR A 524 7.34 8.71 -19.54
C THR A 524 8.33 8.30 -20.63
N GLY A 525 8.38 7.01 -20.99
CA GLY A 525 9.39 6.43 -21.88
C GLY A 525 10.78 6.34 -21.26
N ARG A 526 10.96 6.69 -19.98
CA ARG A 526 12.27 6.67 -19.31
C ARG A 526 12.65 5.25 -18.91
N THR A 527 13.89 4.88 -19.24
CA THR A 527 14.50 3.65 -18.72
C THR A 527 14.91 3.89 -17.27
N VAL A 528 14.18 3.28 -16.35
CA VAL A 528 14.57 3.14 -14.96
C VAL A 528 15.50 1.93 -14.89
N VAL A 529 16.80 2.20 -15.03
CA VAL A 529 17.81 1.17 -14.76
C VAL A 529 17.76 0.93 -13.26
N ALA A 530 17.47 -0.30 -12.83
CA ALA A 530 17.76 -0.67 -11.46
C ALA A 530 19.26 -0.37 -11.28
N PRO A 531 19.69 0.37 -10.24
CA PRO A 531 21.10 0.61 -10.04
C PRO A 531 21.83 -0.74 -10.13
N PRO A 532 23.00 -0.82 -10.82
CA PRO A 532 23.77 -2.04 -10.81
C PRO A 532 23.86 -2.50 -9.35
N PRO A 533 23.65 -3.80 -9.05
CA PRO A 533 23.65 -4.27 -7.68
C PRO A 533 24.89 -3.71 -7.01
N VAL A 534 24.68 -2.76 -6.09
CA VAL A 534 25.79 -2.14 -5.38
C VAL A 534 26.26 -3.24 -4.43
N SER A 535 27.13 -4.11 -4.92
CA SER A 535 28.06 -4.79 -4.02
C SER A 535 28.69 -3.65 -3.22
N TRP A 536 28.58 -3.72 -1.90
CA TRP A 536 29.30 -2.83 -0.98
C TRP A 536 30.65 -2.43 -1.57
N PRO A 537 31.09 -1.16 -1.44
CA PRO A 537 32.31 -0.68 -2.07
C PRO A 537 33.45 -1.65 -1.76
N TRP A 538 33.82 -2.39 -2.80
CA TRP A 538 34.89 -3.38 -2.89
C TRP A 538 34.93 -4.35 -1.71
N SER A 539 34.09 -5.39 -1.78
CA SER A 539 34.40 -6.66 -1.07
C SER A 539 35.63 -7.27 -1.76
N VAL A 540 36.80 -6.79 -1.37
CA VAL A 540 38.08 -7.42 -1.69
C VAL A 540 38.05 -8.81 -1.08
N ARG A 541 38.32 -9.83 -1.90
CA ARG A 541 38.53 -11.21 -1.43
C ARG A 541 39.55 -11.17 -0.28
N ALA A 542 39.27 -11.80 0.86
CA ALA A 542 40.21 -11.80 2.00
C ALA A 542 41.60 -12.38 1.65
N ASP A 543 41.66 -13.10 0.55
CA ASP A 543 42.80 -13.74 -0.08
C ASP A 543 43.37 -12.97 -1.30
N ALA A 544 42.80 -11.83 -1.67
CA ALA A 544 43.36 -10.99 -2.72
C ALA A 544 44.68 -10.36 -2.22
N PRO A 545 45.79 -10.52 -2.95
CA PRO A 545 47.03 -9.85 -2.60
C PRO A 545 46.81 -8.33 -2.63
N ASN A 546 47.37 -7.61 -1.65
CA ASN A 546 47.44 -6.15 -1.64
C ASN A 546 48.24 -5.70 -2.89
N GLU A 547 47.56 -5.54 -4.01
CA GLU A 547 48.14 -4.92 -5.20
C GLU A 547 48.06 -3.41 -5.02
N GLY A 548 49.20 -2.82 -4.63
CA GLY A 548 49.50 -1.41 -4.90
C GLY A 548 49.53 -0.52 -3.67
N ASP A 549 50.74 -0.22 -3.20
CA ASP A 549 51.09 1.10 -2.68
C ASP A 549 50.67 2.14 -3.74
N VAL A 550 49.47 2.70 -3.60
CA VAL A 550 49.08 3.92 -4.29
C VAL A 550 49.41 5.07 -3.35
N ASP A 551 50.31 5.95 -3.81
CA ASP A 551 50.80 7.12 -3.10
C ASP A 551 49.67 7.87 -2.37
N ALA A 552 49.83 8.01 -1.05
CA ALA A 552 48.91 8.66 -0.15
C ALA A 552 48.95 10.19 -0.25
N ASP A 553 48.75 10.73 -1.46
CA ASP A 553 48.77 12.18 -1.73
C ASP A 553 47.56 12.66 -2.55
N VAL A 554 46.40 12.00 -2.41
CA VAL A 554 45.11 12.50 -2.94
C VAL A 554 44.30 13.12 -1.80
N SER A 555 44.28 14.45 -1.79
CA SER A 555 43.47 15.27 -0.89
C SER A 555 41.99 15.12 -1.25
N TRP A 556 41.18 14.64 -0.31
CA TRP A 556 39.72 14.46 -0.42
C TRP A 556 38.91 15.77 -0.48
N ALA A 557 39.54 16.91 -0.78
CA ALA A 557 38.93 18.24 -0.64
C ALA A 557 38.55 18.94 -1.97
N GLU A 558 38.84 18.36 -3.15
CA GLU A 558 38.63 19.06 -4.43
C GLU A 558 37.54 18.48 -5.35
N GLU A 559 36.85 17.40 -4.98
CA GLU A 559 35.88 16.73 -5.88
C GLU A 559 34.40 17.09 -5.63
N PHE A 560 34.11 18.02 -4.71
CA PHE A 560 32.78 18.64 -4.62
C PHE A 560 32.87 20.12 -5.01
N GLY A 561 32.93 20.35 -6.31
CA GLY A 561 32.83 21.68 -6.90
C GLY A 561 31.57 22.40 -6.43
N GLU A 562 31.74 23.64 -6.00
CA GLU A 562 30.67 24.57 -5.64
C GLU A 562 29.64 24.66 -6.76
N VAL A 563 28.37 24.41 -6.42
CA VAL A 563 27.23 24.71 -7.28
C VAL A 563 27.14 26.24 -7.39
N PRO A 564 27.28 26.85 -8.58
CA PRO A 564 27.10 28.28 -8.70
C PRO A 564 25.62 28.61 -8.58
N CYS A 565 25.27 29.35 -7.52
CA CYS A 565 24.00 30.05 -7.42
C CYS A 565 23.91 31.04 -8.58
N ARG A 566 22.90 30.85 -9.42
CA ARG A 566 22.59 31.71 -10.57
C ARG A 566 21.86 32.96 -10.07
N ASP A 567 22.62 33.99 -9.73
CA ASP A 567 22.15 35.37 -9.68
C ASP A 567 22.33 35.97 -11.06
N ASP A 568 21.24 36.27 -11.76
CA ASP A 568 21.21 37.26 -12.85
C ASP A 568 19.86 37.96 -12.82
N ALA A 569 19.83 39.07 -12.07
CA ALA A 569 19.02 40.22 -12.42
C ALA A 569 19.83 41.04 -13.44
N GLU A 570 19.16 41.54 -14.48
CA GLU A 570 19.52 42.64 -15.42
C GLU A 570 18.90 42.30 -16.80
N THR A 571 18.38 43.18 -17.66
CA THR A 571 18.07 44.61 -17.68
C THR A 571 17.17 44.79 -18.90
N TYR A 572 16.07 45.55 -18.80
CA TYR A 572 15.32 46.01 -19.97
C TYR A 572 16.12 47.12 -20.66
N GLY A 573 16.60 46.85 -21.88
CA GLY A 573 17.24 47.82 -22.76
C GLY A 573 16.52 47.82 -24.11
N ALA A 574 16.10 49.00 -24.53
CA ALA A 574 15.40 49.29 -25.76
C ALA A 574 16.34 49.44 -26.97
N ASP A 575 15.70 49.60 -28.13
CA ASP A 575 16.15 50.27 -29.37
C ASP A 575 16.58 49.37 -30.57
N ASP A 576 15.67 49.39 -31.55
CA ASP A 576 15.83 49.87 -32.93
C ASP A 576 16.30 48.98 -34.11
N GLU A 577 15.48 49.15 -35.18
CA GLU A 577 15.76 49.21 -36.63
C GLU A 577 16.18 47.93 -37.37
N GLU A 578 15.25 47.40 -38.18
CA GLU A 578 15.20 47.48 -39.65
C GLU A 578 16.14 46.48 -40.36
N ASP A 579 15.55 45.47 -41.04
CA ASP A 579 15.86 45.30 -42.47
C ASP A 579 14.75 44.53 -43.20
N VAL A 580 14.40 45.06 -44.38
CA VAL A 580 13.39 44.57 -45.31
C VAL A 580 14.13 43.81 -46.40
N GLY A 581 13.91 42.50 -46.49
CA GLY A 581 14.50 41.63 -47.51
C GLY A 581 13.46 40.71 -48.16
N ASP A 582 12.93 41.18 -49.27
CA ASP A 582 12.10 40.48 -50.26
C ASP A 582 12.75 39.18 -50.79
N GLY A 583 11.95 38.15 -51.06
CA GLY A 583 12.44 36.85 -51.53
C GLY A 583 11.39 35.75 -51.54
N SER A 584 10.37 35.89 -52.39
CA SER A 584 9.39 34.84 -52.71
C SER A 584 10.01 33.57 -53.29
N VAL A 585 9.72 32.40 -52.70
CA VAL A 585 9.53 31.13 -53.41
C VAL A 585 8.37 30.39 -52.71
N VAL A 586 7.23 30.31 -53.40
CA VAL A 586 6.10 29.46 -53.01
C VAL A 586 6.34 28.08 -53.60
N GLU A 587 6.74 27.12 -52.77
CA GLU A 587 6.60 25.69 -53.03
C GLU A 587 5.50 25.13 -52.11
N ILE A 588 4.43 24.63 -52.75
CA ILE A 588 3.37 23.77 -52.21
C ILE A 588 3.78 22.37 -52.73
N ASP A 589 3.82 21.24 -52.01
CA ASP A 589 2.77 20.61 -51.20
C ASP A 589 3.40 19.45 -50.37
N ASP A 590 3.88 19.68 -49.14
CA ASP A 590 4.21 18.60 -48.16
C ASP A 590 3.17 18.52 -47.03
N SER A 591 2.20 19.45 -47.00
CA SER A 591 1.18 19.52 -45.95
C SER A 591 0.09 18.46 -46.11
N ASP A 592 -0.26 18.07 -47.33
CA ASP A 592 -1.33 17.10 -47.58
C ASP A 592 -0.93 15.68 -47.12
N ALA A 593 0.36 15.33 -47.18
CA ALA A 593 0.88 14.05 -46.68
C ALA A 593 0.89 13.96 -45.14
N ALA A 594 1.24 15.05 -44.45
CA ALA A 594 1.23 15.12 -42.99
C ALA A 594 -0.20 15.06 -42.42
N VAL A 595 -1.17 15.67 -43.12
CA VAL A 595 -2.59 15.61 -42.74
C VAL A 595 -3.14 14.19 -42.93
N LEU A 596 -2.82 13.51 -44.04
CA LEU A 596 -3.22 12.11 -44.26
C LEU A 596 -2.59 11.16 -43.23
N ALA A 597 -1.33 11.37 -42.84
CA ALA A 597 -0.68 10.58 -41.80
C ALA A 597 -1.37 10.76 -40.43
N THR A 598 -1.77 11.99 -40.10
CA THR A 598 -2.48 12.30 -38.86
C THR A 598 -3.87 11.67 -38.82
N LEU A 599 -4.63 11.77 -39.93
CA LEU A 599 -5.96 11.17 -40.06
C LEU A 599 -5.91 9.64 -39.99
N ARG A 600 -4.90 9.00 -40.58
CA ARG A 600 -4.69 7.54 -40.45
C ARG A 600 -4.40 7.14 -39.01
N ALA A 601 -3.57 7.91 -38.30
CA ALA A 601 -3.30 7.67 -36.89
C ALA A 601 -4.54 7.88 -35.98
N ASP A 602 -5.46 8.78 -36.33
CA ASP A 602 -6.75 8.96 -35.64
C ASP A 602 -7.72 7.80 -35.93
N VAL A 603 -7.77 7.29 -37.16
CA VAL A 603 -8.56 6.09 -37.52
C VAL A 603 -8.06 4.85 -36.79
N ASP A 604 -6.75 4.67 -36.67
CA ASP A 604 -6.16 3.54 -35.93
C ASP A 604 -6.44 3.63 -34.42
N ARG A 605 -6.37 4.84 -33.84
CA ARG A 605 -6.70 5.08 -32.42
C ARG A 605 -8.18 4.80 -32.12
N THR A 606 -9.10 5.29 -32.95
CA THR A 606 -10.54 5.05 -32.78
C THR A 606 -10.91 3.58 -33.01
N SER A 607 -10.27 2.91 -33.96
CA SER A 607 -10.45 1.47 -34.18
C SER A 607 -9.97 0.63 -32.99
N SER A 608 -8.85 1.01 -32.35
CA SER A 608 -8.36 0.33 -31.14
C SER A 608 -9.31 0.52 -29.95
N ALA A 609 -9.81 1.74 -29.74
CA ALA A 609 -10.77 2.03 -28.68
C ALA A 609 -12.08 1.25 -28.85
N ALA A 610 -12.54 1.07 -30.09
CA ALA A 610 -13.72 0.26 -30.38
C ALA A 610 -13.53 -1.24 -30.07
N GLU A 611 -12.33 -1.80 -30.33
CA GLU A 611 -12.03 -3.19 -29.97
C GLU A 611 -11.94 -3.39 -28.45
N ASP A 612 -11.34 -2.45 -27.71
CA ASP A 612 -11.31 -2.47 -26.25
C ASP A 612 -12.72 -2.43 -25.65
N ALA A 613 -13.60 -1.58 -26.20
CA ALA A 613 -14.99 -1.51 -25.78
C ALA A 613 -15.76 -2.82 -26.06
N LYS A 614 -15.55 -3.47 -27.21
CA LYS A 614 -16.12 -4.80 -27.51
C LYS A 614 -15.65 -5.86 -26.50
N GLN A 615 -14.38 -5.82 -26.13
CA GLN A 615 -13.82 -6.76 -25.16
C GLN A 615 -14.42 -6.57 -23.76
N ARG A 616 -14.66 -5.32 -23.34
CA ARG A 616 -15.35 -5.01 -22.06
C ARG A 616 -16.79 -5.51 -22.06
N VAL A 617 -17.55 -5.28 -23.15
CA VAL A 617 -18.92 -5.80 -23.30
C VAL A 617 -18.94 -7.33 -23.24
N ARG A 618 -17.98 -8.00 -23.89
CA ARG A 618 -17.86 -9.45 -23.86
C ARG A 618 -17.62 -9.97 -22.43
N LEU A 619 -16.65 -9.41 -21.70
CA LEU A 619 -16.33 -9.83 -20.33
C LEU A 619 -17.51 -9.61 -19.37
N ALA A 620 -18.19 -8.45 -19.47
CA ALA A 620 -19.38 -8.16 -18.67
C ALA A 620 -20.52 -9.15 -18.96
N SER A 621 -20.73 -9.51 -20.24
CA SER A 621 -21.75 -10.49 -20.63
C SER A 621 -21.45 -11.91 -20.14
N GLU A 622 -20.18 -12.34 -20.17
CA GLU A 622 -19.74 -13.64 -19.66
C GLU A 622 -19.89 -13.73 -18.13
N ALA A 623 -19.59 -12.64 -17.40
CA ALA A 623 -19.78 -12.54 -15.96
C ALA A 623 -21.26 -12.63 -15.56
N LEU A 624 -22.15 -11.94 -16.29
CA LEU A 624 -23.60 -11.99 -16.08
C LEU A 624 -24.15 -13.41 -16.34
N ALA A 625 -23.70 -14.06 -17.42
CA ALA A 625 -24.11 -15.43 -17.76
C ALA A 625 -23.67 -16.44 -16.69
N SER A 626 -22.46 -16.29 -16.14
CA SER A 626 -21.95 -17.13 -15.05
C SER A 626 -22.79 -17.02 -13.78
N ARG A 627 -23.12 -15.80 -13.34
CA ARG A 627 -23.97 -15.59 -12.15
C ARG A 627 -25.39 -16.12 -12.32
N MET A 628 -25.97 -15.96 -13.51
CA MET A 628 -27.28 -16.55 -13.84
C MET A 628 -27.25 -18.09 -13.81
N ALA A 629 -26.14 -18.71 -14.21
CA ALA A 629 -25.96 -20.16 -14.12
C ALA A 629 -25.83 -20.65 -12.67
N ASP A 630 -25.12 -19.91 -11.81
CA ASP A 630 -24.97 -20.26 -10.40
C ASP A 630 -26.26 -20.06 -9.59
N SER A 631 -27.05 -19.04 -9.91
CA SER A 631 -28.41 -18.86 -9.38
C SER A 631 -29.34 -20.03 -9.75
N LYS A 632 -29.27 -20.53 -11.00
CA LYS A 632 -30.03 -21.71 -11.42
C LYS A 632 -29.54 -22.99 -10.72
N LYS A 633 -28.23 -23.12 -10.46
CA LYS A 633 -27.67 -24.26 -9.72
C LYS A 633 -28.09 -24.25 -8.25
N SER A 634 -28.12 -23.10 -7.59
CA SER A 634 -28.58 -22.98 -6.20
C SER A 634 -30.07 -23.30 -6.08
N GLU A 635 -30.90 -22.86 -7.05
CA GLU A 635 -32.31 -23.22 -7.14
C GLU A 635 -32.53 -24.73 -7.36
N ALA A 636 -31.70 -25.36 -8.21
CA ALA A 636 -31.75 -26.80 -8.45
C ALA A 636 -31.24 -27.64 -7.26
N ALA A 637 -30.24 -27.15 -6.53
CA ALA A 637 -29.74 -27.78 -5.30
C ALA A 637 -30.79 -27.75 -4.19
N LEU A 638 -31.54 -26.65 -4.07
CA LEU A 638 -32.63 -26.51 -3.12
C LEU A 638 -33.79 -27.47 -3.42
N LYS A 639 -34.13 -27.66 -4.70
CA LYS A 639 -35.15 -28.63 -5.15
C LYS A 639 -34.80 -30.10 -4.83
N ARG A 640 -33.52 -30.42 -4.58
CA ARG A 640 -33.04 -31.78 -4.26
C ARG A 640 -33.01 -32.08 -2.76
N GLN A 641 -33.06 -31.09 -1.88
CA GLN A 641 -33.19 -31.35 -0.45
C GLN A 641 -34.64 -31.75 -0.13
N ASN A 642 -34.84 -32.97 0.36
CA ASN A 642 -36.12 -33.49 0.88
C ASN A 642 -36.52 -32.79 2.19
N LEU A 643 -36.80 -31.49 2.09
CA LEU A 643 -37.33 -30.69 3.20
C LEU A 643 -38.80 -31.05 3.41
N ARG A 644 -39.23 -31.05 4.68
CA ARG A 644 -40.63 -31.26 5.04
C ARG A 644 -41.52 -30.21 4.35
N PRO A 645 -42.75 -30.55 3.93
CA PRO A 645 -43.63 -29.66 3.17
C PRO A 645 -43.79 -28.26 3.80
N ASP A 646 -43.88 -28.19 5.12
CA ASP A 646 -44.09 -26.94 5.86
C ASP A 646 -42.85 -26.04 5.88
N THR A 647 -41.65 -26.66 5.89
CA THR A 647 -40.37 -25.93 5.81
C THR A 647 -40.12 -25.44 4.39
N ARG A 648 -40.52 -26.23 3.39
CA ARG A 648 -40.48 -25.86 1.98
C ARG A 648 -41.43 -24.70 1.68
N ALA A 649 -42.63 -24.69 2.26
CA ALA A 649 -43.60 -23.60 2.09
C ALA A 649 -43.07 -22.28 2.68
N ARG A 650 -42.52 -22.30 3.90
CA ARG A 650 -41.91 -21.11 4.52
C ARG A 650 -40.70 -20.57 3.75
N TYR A 651 -39.81 -21.46 3.30
CA TYR A 651 -38.67 -21.05 2.48
C TYR A 651 -39.09 -20.57 1.08
N GLN A 652 -40.13 -21.15 0.49
CA GLN A 652 -40.68 -20.67 -0.79
C GLN A 652 -41.36 -19.31 -0.64
N GLU A 653 -41.99 -19.03 0.51
CA GLU A 653 -42.58 -17.73 0.84
C GLU A 653 -41.49 -16.68 1.11
N GLU A 654 -40.38 -17.06 1.75
CA GLU A 654 -39.20 -16.22 1.99
C GLU A 654 -38.41 -15.93 0.70
N ILE A 655 -38.26 -16.92 -0.19
CA ILE A 655 -37.67 -16.74 -1.52
C ILE A 655 -38.62 -15.98 -2.44
N ALA A 656 -39.94 -16.21 -2.38
CA ALA A 656 -40.91 -15.41 -3.12
C ALA A 656 -40.91 -13.96 -2.63
N ALA A 657 -40.70 -13.71 -1.34
CA ALA A 657 -40.50 -12.36 -0.81
C ALA A 657 -39.17 -11.74 -1.30
N GLN A 658 -38.09 -12.53 -1.40
CA GLN A 658 -36.82 -12.07 -2.01
C GLN A 658 -36.90 -11.85 -3.52
N VAL A 659 -37.69 -12.67 -4.25
CA VAL A 659 -37.84 -12.60 -5.71
C VAL A 659 -38.87 -11.54 -6.12
N VAL A 660 -39.95 -11.35 -5.35
CA VAL A 660 -40.89 -10.24 -5.56
C VAL A 660 -40.29 -8.91 -5.07
N GLY A 661 -39.30 -8.95 -4.16
CA GLY A 661 -38.40 -7.83 -3.87
C GLY A 661 -37.22 -7.64 -4.86
N SER A 662 -37.07 -8.52 -5.86
CA SER A 662 -35.91 -8.54 -6.78
C SER A 662 -35.98 -7.52 -7.94
N SER A 663 -36.88 -6.53 -7.86
CA SER A 663 -36.76 -5.31 -8.67
C SER A 663 -35.54 -4.47 -8.26
N ASP A 664 -35.01 -4.70 -7.04
CA ASP A 664 -33.87 -3.97 -6.47
C ASP A 664 -32.79 -4.94 -5.95
N ASN A 665 -32.20 -5.75 -6.84
CA ASN A 665 -30.99 -6.50 -6.51
C ASN A 665 -29.76 -5.66 -6.91
N PRO A 666 -29.15 -4.87 -5.99
CA PRO A 666 -28.11 -3.88 -6.31
C PRO A 666 -26.96 -4.43 -7.16
N PRO A 667 -26.34 -5.59 -6.86
CA PRO A 667 -25.22 -6.10 -7.67
C PRO A 667 -25.61 -6.57 -9.08
N LEU A 668 -26.88 -6.83 -9.38
CA LEU A 668 -27.34 -7.09 -10.75
C LEU A 668 -27.69 -5.79 -11.48
N ARG A 669 -28.21 -4.80 -10.75
CA ARG A 669 -28.48 -3.45 -11.27
C ARG A 669 -27.19 -2.73 -11.64
N ASP A 670 -26.17 -2.81 -10.79
CA ASP A 670 -24.85 -2.22 -11.04
C ASP A 670 -24.18 -2.85 -12.26
N LEU A 671 -24.26 -4.18 -12.40
CA LEU A 671 -23.67 -4.91 -13.52
C LEU A 671 -24.46 -4.72 -14.82
N ALA A 672 -25.79 -4.57 -14.75
CA ALA A 672 -26.62 -4.19 -15.89
C ALA A 672 -26.35 -2.74 -16.33
N GLN A 673 -26.15 -1.82 -15.38
CA GLN A 673 -25.80 -0.44 -15.66
C GLN A 673 -24.40 -0.35 -16.28
N GLU A 674 -23.41 -1.09 -15.76
CA GLU A 674 -22.07 -1.18 -16.34
C GLU A 674 -22.10 -1.70 -17.79
N LEU A 675 -23.02 -2.64 -18.10
CA LEU A 675 -23.20 -3.16 -19.45
C LEU A 675 -23.90 -2.15 -20.38
N ILE A 676 -24.87 -1.39 -19.88
CA ILE A 676 -25.51 -0.28 -20.61
C ILE A 676 -24.50 0.83 -20.92
N ASP A 677 -23.66 1.19 -19.94
CA ASP A 677 -22.63 2.22 -20.09
C ASP A 677 -21.54 1.77 -21.08
N ALA A 678 -21.14 0.50 -21.01
CA ALA A 678 -20.17 -0.09 -21.94
C ALA A 678 -20.70 -0.16 -23.38
N VAL A 679 -21.97 -0.52 -23.57
CA VAL A 679 -22.62 -0.51 -24.91
C VAL A 679 -22.74 0.91 -25.44
N SER A 680 -23.14 1.87 -24.60
CA SER A 680 -23.25 3.28 -25.00
C SER A 680 -21.88 3.91 -25.33
N ALA A 681 -20.80 3.45 -24.69
CA ALA A 681 -19.43 3.84 -25.04
C ALA A 681 -19.00 3.22 -26.37
N LEU A 682 -19.35 1.95 -26.61
CA LEU A 682 -19.06 1.27 -27.88
C LEU A 682 -19.76 1.93 -29.07
N GLU A 683 -21.03 2.32 -28.92
CA GLU A 683 -21.79 3.03 -29.97
C GLU A 683 -21.13 4.37 -30.32
N ARG A 684 -20.74 5.17 -29.31
CA ARG A 684 -20.01 6.43 -29.52
C ARG A 684 -18.67 6.22 -30.25
N SER A 685 -17.88 5.23 -29.84
CA SER A 685 -16.62 4.93 -30.51
C SER A 685 -16.80 4.41 -31.95
N LEU A 686 -17.91 3.73 -32.24
CA LEU A 686 -18.23 3.29 -33.59
C LEU A 686 -18.60 4.48 -34.50
N ASP A 687 -19.42 5.40 -33.99
CA ASP A 687 -19.82 6.62 -34.70
C ASP A 687 -18.60 7.53 -34.97
N GLU A 688 -17.70 7.68 -34.00
CA GLU A 688 -16.44 8.42 -34.16
C GLU A 688 -15.51 7.78 -35.20
N ALA A 689 -15.40 6.44 -35.19
CA ALA A 689 -14.61 5.71 -36.18
C ALA A 689 -15.20 5.83 -37.60
N GLU A 690 -16.52 5.84 -37.75
CA GLU A 690 -17.19 6.02 -39.03
C GLU A 690 -17.04 7.46 -39.56
N ALA A 691 -17.12 8.47 -38.68
CA ALA A 691 -16.83 9.85 -39.01
C ALA A 691 -15.37 10.04 -39.46
N ALA A 692 -14.41 9.44 -38.76
CA ALA A 692 -12.99 9.49 -39.10
C ALA A 692 -12.69 8.81 -40.45
N ARG A 693 -13.32 7.65 -40.73
CA ARG A 693 -13.20 6.98 -42.03
C ARG A 693 -13.80 7.79 -43.17
N THR A 694 -14.93 8.44 -42.94
CA THR A 694 -15.57 9.32 -43.94
C THR A 694 -14.69 10.54 -44.24
N ALA A 695 -14.09 11.15 -43.21
CA ALA A 695 -13.14 12.24 -43.37
C ALA A 695 -11.88 11.82 -44.15
N LEU A 696 -11.34 10.63 -43.87
CA LEU A 696 -10.20 10.07 -44.60
C LEU A 696 -10.56 9.81 -46.07
N ALA A 697 -11.73 9.22 -46.35
CA ALA A 697 -12.18 8.95 -47.72
C ALA A 697 -12.36 10.25 -48.54
N VAL A 698 -12.90 11.30 -47.93
CA VAL A 698 -13.03 12.64 -48.57
C VAL A 698 -11.65 13.25 -48.82
N ALA A 699 -10.70 13.09 -47.90
CA ALA A 699 -9.34 13.56 -48.07
C ALA A 699 -8.61 12.83 -49.21
N GLU A 700 -8.71 11.50 -49.28
CA GLU A 700 -8.09 10.69 -50.33
C GLU A 700 -8.69 10.99 -51.72
N GLN A 701 -10.01 11.19 -51.82
CA GLN A 701 -10.66 11.59 -53.07
C GLN A 701 -10.23 12.99 -53.54
N LYS A 702 -9.91 13.89 -52.62
CA LYS A 702 -9.42 15.24 -52.94
C LYS A 702 -7.97 15.23 -53.42
N THR A 703 -7.16 14.29 -52.95
CA THR A 703 -5.77 14.12 -53.41
C THR A 703 -5.67 13.38 -54.75
N GLU A 704 -6.62 12.51 -55.10
CA GLU A 704 -6.67 11.84 -56.41
C GLU A 704 -7.20 12.73 -57.55
N GLY A 705 -7.83 13.87 -57.23
CA GLY A 705 -8.42 14.80 -58.21
C GLY A 705 -7.54 16.01 -58.59
N LYS A 706 -6.39 16.18 -57.93
CA LYS A 706 -5.30 17.09 -58.33
C LYS A 706 -4.32 16.31 -59.21
#